data_AF-A0A820W540-F1
#
_entry.id   AF-A0A820W540-F1
#
_cell.length_a   1.000
_cell.length_b   1.000
_cell.length_c   1.000
_cell.angle_alpha   90.00
_cell.angle_beta   90.00
_cell.angle_gamma   90.00
#
_symmetry.space_group_name_H-M   'P 1'
#
loop_
_entity.id
_entity.type
_entity.pdbx_description
1 polymer ?
#
loop_
_entity_poly.entity_id
_entity_poly.type
_entity_poly.pdbx_seq_one_letter_code
_entity_poly.pdbx_strand_id
1 'polypeptide(L)'
;RSITIGDKFFHVPTGSYNHDIFTLIWGQTMAALSFVFEKSNYDLVIEKSIQGFNKCARIAAYYYMSDVFDNLVISLCKFTTLLNNREINDNLWIENLPIQFGLNRKARLAATVVFNIAHVHGDILRDGWKNILECIIHLYKAKLLPSVLVEVEDFLDPTGRTTLIKEQITQTPKTDTGLFSSLAFLLGGGSSNDSTLSSGKQPTIEEQEAIKVASSCIEECHLEQLLQETKFLIIDSLNELLKALIYGCQIFPDSQKLDQDAAVFCLELLVKVVLQNRDRVTIFWPTVRHQFYSILVNANAKTFFIERTCIGLLRIAGRLLRREELASEVLNSLRMLLLMKPHVIYTLSSEIAYGLHELVRTNAANIHKSDDWFILFSLLEVVGAAVHPPPILQSTTENLSLNKHVHQNYSTTNAESDTECSDCLTTSTIDKGYLSDSEIYRRSDYIVVSHNDFDTFRNQYDQFSRHDRRALNKSCEILSFLIHDAAYVTQENFEYCIHCIRTFIEATVIQQSDKQTSKLTTNNNRNIKQIRKVTSSNSLNNENFNEQTNNQIKQSRSDYDDDDMQQSIKQEYQSLALQLLDLMHTLHMRAAQIYKQIPIDQTISNALWYKCWCPILQGITRLCCDSRRAVRSSALGYLQRCVLLPELHILSPIEWESVFDKVLFPLLLKLLETININDHIYGIEETRVRVSQLLCRIFLQHLTPLLTLPTFTKIWLTILDFMDKYSKIDQTDMLRESVRESLKNMLLVMNTTGLFDDNQPLTVITKDRIHNFFPGLWEEVFKISTPPQVPSPTVESVVLPTTSGDSNTPSNESTTSLVS
;
A
#
# COMPACT_ATOMS: atom_id res chain seq x y z
N ARG A 1 -59.64 4.49 39.97
CA ARG A 1 -60.73 5.03 39.13
C ARG A 1 -61.40 3.85 38.45
N SER A 2 -62.72 3.86 38.31
CA SER A 2 -63.52 2.68 37.96
C SER A 2 -63.99 2.67 36.49
N ILE A 3 -64.01 1.49 35.86
CA ILE A 3 -64.63 1.24 34.54
C ILE A 3 -66.09 0.84 34.73
N THR A 4 -66.98 1.35 33.87
CA THR A 4 -68.38 0.92 33.77
C THR A 4 -68.57 0.03 32.55
N ILE A 5 -68.94 -1.23 32.80
CA ILE A 5 -69.57 -2.12 31.81
C ILE A 5 -70.97 -2.41 32.35
N GLY A 6 -71.98 -1.70 31.86
CA GLY A 6 -73.30 -1.59 32.51
C GLY A 6 -73.28 -0.76 33.80
N ASP A 7 -74.18 -1.04 34.76
CA ASP A 7 -74.30 -0.34 36.06
C ASP A 7 -73.25 -0.78 37.13
N LYS A 8 -72.22 -1.55 36.74
CA LYS A 8 -71.20 -2.06 37.68
C LYS A 8 -69.88 -1.33 37.50
N PHE A 9 -69.39 -0.75 38.60
CA PHE A 9 -68.08 -0.11 38.70
C PHE A 9 -66.99 -1.15 39.02
N PHE A 10 -65.99 -1.27 38.16
CA PHE A 10 -64.82 -2.12 38.40
C PHE A 10 -63.63 -1.28 38.81
N HIS A 11 -63.00 -1.58 39.95
CA HIS A 11 -61.75 -0.94 40.36
C HIS A 11 -60.61 -1.36 39.44
N VAL A 12 -60.05 -0.40 38.70
CA VAL A 12 -58.91 -0.63 37.82
C VAL A 12 -57.61 -0.43 38.61
N PRO A 13 -56.55 -1.21 38.34
CA PRO A 13 -55.23 -0.99 38.93
C PRO A 13 -54.75 0.45 38.77
N THR A 14 -53.99 0.92 39.76
CA THR A 14 -53.41 2.26 39.74
C THR A 14 -52.49 2.40 38.53
N GLY A 15 -52.75 3.38 37.67
CA GLY A 15 -51.91 3.69 36.52
C GLY A 15 -52.34 3.08 35.19
N SER A 16 -53.40 2.28 35.13
CA SER A 16 -53.86 1.64 33.89
C SER A 16 -54.26 2.59 32.75
N TYR A 17 -54.50 3.86 33.05
CA TYR A 17 -54.80 4.90 32.05
C TYR A 17 -53.69 5.94 31.91
N ASN A 18 -52.53 5.75 32.55
CA ASN A 18 -51.47 6.77 32.55
C ASN A 18 -50.94 7.05 31.14
N HIS A 19 -50.79 6.00 30.32
CA HIS A 19 -50.41 6.12 28.91
C HIS A 19 -51.43 6.97 28.15
N ASP A 20 -52.72 6.63 28.23
CA ASP A 20 -53.78 7.33 27.50
C ASP A 20 -53.95 8.77 27.96
N ILE A 21 -53.89 9.01 29.28
CA ILE A 21 -53.94 10.34 29.87
C ILE A 21 -52.76 11.17 29.35
N PHE A 22 -51.54 10.62 29.37
CA PHE A 22 -50.37 11.34 28.87
C PHE A 22 -50.46 11.62 27.37
N THR A 23 -50.92 10.64 26.58
CA THR A 23 -51.16 10.78 25.14
C THR A 23 -52.10 11.94 24.82
N LEU A 24 -53.12 12.18 25.66
CA LEU A 24 -54.07 13.29 25.48
C LEU A 24 -53.49 14.67 25.86
N ILE A 25 -52.57 14.73 26.84
CA ILE A 25 -52.16 16.02 27.43
C ILE A 25 -50.74 16.45 27.07
N TRP A 26 -49.88 15.56 26.56
CA TRP A 26 -48.45 15.85 26.39
C TRP A 26 -48.23 17.07 25.49
N GLY A 27 -48.98 17.22 24.39
CA GLY A 27 -48.80 18.32 23.45
C GLY A 27 -49.11 19.69 24.07
N GLN A 28 -50.22 19.80 24.81
CA GLN A 28 -50.58 21.02 25.53
C GLN A 28 -49.60 21.31 26.67
N THR A 29 -49.15 20.26 27.37
CA THR A 29 -48.14 20.37 28.43
C THR A 29 -46.82 20.89 27.88
N MET A 30 -46.36 20.33 26.75
CA MET A 30 -45.16 20.75 26.05
C MET A 30 -45.26 22.20 25.57
N ALA A 31 -46.38 22.60 24.98
CA ALA A 31 -46.61 23.97 24.55
C ALA A 31 -46.56 24.96 25.73
N ALA A 32 -47.18 24.62 26.86
CA ALA A 32 -47.16 25.44 28.06
C ALA A 32 -45.75 25.55 28.65
N LEU A 33 -45.02 24.43 28.78
CA LEU A 33 -43.64 24.41 29.25
C LEU A 33 -42.71 25.24 28.35
N SER A 34 -42.83 25.06 27.04
CA SER A 34 -42.09 25.83 26.02
C SER A 34 -42.37 27.33 26.13
N PHE A 35 -43.63 27.74 26.25
CA PHE A 35 -44.00 29.15 26.40
C PHE A 35 -43.42 29.75 27.69
N VAL A 36 -43.56 29.04 28.82
CA VAL A 36 -43.06 29.51 30.12
C VAL A 36 -41.54 29.61 30.10
N PHE A 37 -40.84 28.62 29.54
CA PHE A 37 -39.39 28.63 29.39
C PHE A 37 -38.91 29.81 28.53
N GLU A 38 -39.57 30.03 27.39
CA GLU A 38 -39.20 31.09 26.45
C GLU A 38 -39.46 32.49 27.03
N LYS A 39 -40.62 32.72 27.65
CA LYS A 39 -41.04 34.06 28.09
C LYS A 39 -40.62 34.44 29.51
N SER A 40 -40.32 33.49 30.39
CA SER A 40 -39.96 33.80 31.78
C SER A 40 -38.54 34.34 31.93
N ASN A 41 -38.33 35.38 32.72
CA ASN A 41 -37.00 35.84 33.14
C ASN A 41 -36.65 35.45 34.59
N TYR A 42 -37.55 34.72 35.27
CA TYR A 42 -37.36 34.31 36.65
C TYR A 42 -36.74 32.91 36.74
N ASP A 43 -35.61 32.82 37.44
CA ASP A 43 -34.83 31.59 37.61
C ASP A 43 -35.65 30.40 38.11
N LEU A 44 -36.45 30.61 39.16
CA LEU A 44 -37.28 29.57 39.74
C LEU A 44 -38.27 28.99 38.71
N VAL A 45 -38.82 29.84 37.84
CA VAL A 45 -39.80 29.44 36.83
C VAL A 45 -39.11 28.68 35.68
N ILE A 46 -37.90 29.12 35.28
CA ILE A 46 -37.07 28.41 34.30
C ILE A 46 -36.71 27.02 34.82
N GLU A 47 -36.26 26.92 36.07
CA GLU A 47 -35.92 25.65 36.71
C GLU A 47 -37.13 24.71 36.80
N LYS A 48 -38.31 25.22 37.17
CA LYS A 48 -39.55 24.43 37.18
C LYS A 48 -39.95 23.95 35.78
N SER A 49 -39.71 24.76 34.76
CA SER A 49 -39.96 24.38 33.37
C SER A 49 -39.02 23.26 32.92
N ILE A 50 -37.73 23.35 33.27
CA ILE A 50 -36.73 22.29 33.04
C ILE A 50 -37.13 20.99 33.76
N GLN A 51 -37.54 21.07 35.02
CA GLN A 51 -38.07 19.92 35.75
C GLN A 51 -39.30 19.32 35.06
N GLY A 52 -40.14 20.15 34.44
CA GLY A 52 -41.26 19.73 33.59
C GLY A 52 -40.81 18.95 32.37
N PHE A 53 -39.87 19.48 31.59
CA PHE A 53 -39.30 18.79 30.43
C PHE A 53 -38.69 17.44 30.80
N ASN A 54 -37.91 17.36 31.89
CA ASN A 54 -37.36 16.11 32.38
C ASN A 54 -38.43 15.09 32.77
N LYS A 55 -39.55 15.53 33.35
CA LYS A 55 -40.69 14.63 33.66
C LYS A 55 -41.37 14.14 32.39
N CYS A 56 -41.60 15.02 31.41
CA CYS A 56 -42.12 14.63 30.09
C CYS A 56 -41.22 13.60 29.41
N ALA A 57 -39.90 13.83 29.40
CA ALA A 57 -38.91 12.89 28.87
C ALA A 57 -39.03 11.51 29.54
N ARG A 58 -39.04 11.49 30.88
CA ARG A 58 -39.12 10.25 31.66
C ARG A 58 -40.42 9.48 31.42
N ILE A 59 -41.55 10.17 31.30
CA ILE A 59 -42.85 9.53 31.04
C ILE A 59 -42.88 8.97 29.62
N ALA A 60 -42.45 9.76 28.63
CA ALA A 60 -42.38 9.30 27.25
C ALA A 60 -41.44 8.10 27.10
N ALA A 61 -40.26 8.14 27.74
CA ALA A 61 -39.30 7.04 27.79
C ALA A 61 -39.89 5.78 28.44
N TYR A 62 -40.59 5.92 29.58
CA TYR A 62 -41.21 4.80 30.29
C TYR A 62 -42.28 4.07 29.47
N TYR A 63 -43.03 4.81 28.64
CA TYR A 63 -44.08 4.26 27.79
C TYR A 63 -43.65 3.99 26.35
N TYR A 64 -42.36 4.14 26.01
CA TYR A 64 -41.85 3.95 24.65
C TYR A 64 -42.52 4.83 23.58
N MET A 65 -42.97 6.03 23.96
CA MET A 65 -43.55 7.03 23.05
C MET A 65 -42.46 7.85 22.34
N SER A 66 -41.83 7.27 21.32
CA SER A 66 -40.67 7.89 20.63
C SER A 66 -41.02 9.18 19.89
N ASP A 67 -42.22 9.26 19.32
CA ASP A 67 -42.74 10.46 18.67
C ASP A 67 -42.86 11.65 19.64
N VAL A 68 -43.40 11.41 20.84
CA VAL A 68 -43.51 12.42 21.90
C VAL A 68 -42.11 12.84 22.37
N PHE A 69 -41.23 11.87 22.54
CA PHE A 69 -39.87 12.11 23.00
C PHE A 69 -39.06 12.92 21.99
N ASP A 70 -39.11 12.56 20.70
CA ASP A 70 -38.43 13.29 19.63
C ASP A 70 -38.96 14.72 19.51
N ASN A 71 -40.27 14.95 19.61
CA ASN A 71 -40.84 16.31 19.62
C ASN A 71 -40.34 17.17 20.80
N LEU A 72 -40.18 16.55 21.98
CA LEU A 72 -39.56 17.20 23.14
C LEU A 72 -38.09 17.57 22.84
N VAL A 73 -37.31 16.64 22.32
CA VAL A 73 -35.89 16.84 21.99
C VAL A 73 -35.73 17.92 20.92
N ILE A 74 -36.52 17.87 19.84
CA ILE A 74 -36.55 18.89 18.78
C ILE A 74 -36.86 20.28 19.37
N SER A 75 -37.81 20.36 20.29
CA SER A 75 -38.17 21.63 20.95
C SER A 75 -37.04 22.16 21.81
N LEU A 76 -36.39 21.30 22.60
CA LEU A 76 -35.23 21.67 23.42
C LEU A 76 -34.03 22.08 22.57
N CYS A 77 -33.74 21.36 21.48
CA CYS A 77 -32.70 21.72 20.51
C CYS A 77 -32.92 23.14 19.96
N LYS A 78 -34.16 23.54 19.64
CA LYS A 78 -34.46 24.92 19.22
C LYS A 78 -34.14 25.95 20.31
N PHE A 79 -34.41 25.62 21.58
CA PHE A 79 -34.10 26.51 22.71
C PHE A 79 -32.60 26.66 22.98
N THR A 80 -31.75 25.73 22.51
CA THR A 80 -30.29 25.89 22.59
C THR A 80 -29.77 27.05 21.74
N THR A 81 -30.55 27.53 20.77
CA THR A 81 -30.12 28.52 19.76
C THR A 81 -28.90 28.10 18.93
N LEU A 82 -28.45 26.84 19.04
CA LEU A 82 -27.39 26.26 18.23
C LEU A 82 -27.86 25.85 16.84
N LEU A 83 -29.17 25.78 16.60
CA LEU A 83 -29.75 25.51 15.29
C LEU A 83 -30.05 26.86 14.61
N ASN A 84 -29.45 27.12 13.44
CA ASN A 84 -29.72 28.33 12.68
C ASN A 84 -31.11 28.25 12.03
N ASN A 85 -31.91 29.32 12.15
CA ASN A 85 -33.20 29.48 11.46
C ASN A 85 -33.16 30.59 10.38
N ARG A 86 -32.00 31.09 9.95
CA ARG A 86 -31.91 32.28 9.09
C ARG A 86 -30.84 32.17 7.99
N GLU A 87 -31.32 32.18 6.75
CA GLU A 87 -30.64 31.90 5.47
C GLU A 87 -29.60 32.93 4.98
N ILE A 88 -29.22 33.97 5.76
CA ILE A 88 -28.65 35.18 5.14
C ILE A 88 -27.13 35.37 5.35
N ASN A 89 -26.47 34.76 6.35
CA ASN A 89 -24.99 34.78 6.49
C ASN A 89 -24.50 33.73 7.50
N ASP A 90 -24.44 32.45 7.11
CA ASP A 90 -24.08 31.35 8.01
C ASP A 90 -22.72 31.55 8.70
N ASN A 91 -21.70 32.03 7.97
CA ASN A 91 -20.36 32.20 8.52
C ASN A 91 -20.29 33.26 9.64
N LEU A 92 -20.95 34.40 9.46
CA LEU A 92 -20.97 35.45 10.48
C LEU A 92 -21.74 35.01 11.74
N TRP A 93 -22.81 34.25 11.57
CA TRP A 93 -23.55 33.69 12.71
C TRP A 93 -22.68 32.69 13.47
N ILE A 94 -21.98 31.79 12.77
CA ILE A 94 -21.09 30.78 13.39
C ILE A 94 -19.92 31.43 14.13
N GLU A 95 -19.31 32.49 13.59
CA GLU A 95 -18.24 33.23 14.27
C GLU A 95 -18.71 33.87 15.59
N ASN A 96 -19.96 34.34 15.64
CA ASN A 96 -20.55 34.95 16.83
C ASN A 96 -21.24 33.93 17.76
N LEU A 97 -21.41 32.68 17.33
CA LEU A 97 -22.12 31.64 18.08
C LEU A 97 -21.52 31.40 19.48
N PRO A 98 -20.18 31.32 19.66
CA PRO A 98 -19.58 31.18 20.99
C PRO A 98 -19.99 32.27 21.97
N ILE A 99 -20.04 33.51 21.51
CA ILE A 99 -20.40 34.67 22.33
C ILE A 99 -21.89 34.66 22.62
N GLN A 100 -22.74 34.46 21.61
CA GLN A 100 -24.20 34.46 21.77
C GLN A 100 -24.68 33.33 22.68
N PHE A 101 -24.14 32.13 22.50
CA PHE A 101 -24.42 30.99 23.37
C PHE A 101 -23.88 31.22 24.78
N GLY A 102 -22.67 31.77 24.88
CA GLY A 102 -22.03 32.14 26.13
C GLY A 102 -22.81 33.17 26.94
N LEU A 103 -23.46 34.15 26.33
CA LEU A 103 -24.28 35.14 27.04
C LEU A 103 -25.69 34.63 27.37
N ASN A 104 -26.19 33.63 26.63
CA ASN A 104 -27.56 33.16 26.76
C ASN A 104 -27.69 31.99 27.76
N ARG A 105 -27.94 32.31 29.03
CA ARG A 105 -28.13 31.30 30.08
C ARG A 105 -29.24 30.28 29.77
N LYS A 106 -30.35 30.69 29.13
CA LYS A 106 -31.42 29.75 28.77
C LYS A 106 -30.97 28.75 27.72
N ALA A 107 -30.22 29.21 26.73
CA ALA A 107 -29.63 28.34 25.71
C ALA A 107 -28.68 27.30 26.32
N ARG A 108 -27.81 27.74 27.23
CA ARG A 108 -26.90 26.85 27.98
C ARG A 108 -27.68 25.79 28.77
N LEU A 109 -28.71 26.21 29.53
CA LEU A 109 -29.56 25.28 30.27
C LEU A 109 -30.30 24.30 29.36
N ALA A 110 -30.84 24.77 28.22
CA ALA A 110 -31.48 23.91 27.24
C ALA A 110 -30.51 22.88 26.65
N ALA A 111 -29.26 23.28 26.39
CA ALA A 111 -28.20 22.39 25.90
C ALA A 111 -27.87 21.31 26.94
N THR A 112 -27.63 21.70 28.20
CA THR A 112 -27.39 20.74 29.29
C THR A 112 -28.55 19.75 29.42
N VAL A 113 -29.80 20.22 29.33
CA VAL A 113 -30.98 19.36 29.46
C VAL A 113 -31.10 18.40 28.28
N VAL A 114 -30.92 18.85 27.03
CA VAL A 114 -31.09 17.98 25.86
C VAL A 114 -30.00 16.90 25.79
N PHE A 115 -28.74 17.24 26.09
CA PHE A 115 -27.66 16.26 26.12
C PHE A 115 -27.80 15.29 27.30
N ASN A 116 -28.22 15.77 28.48
CA ASN A 116 -28.52 14.88 29.61
C ASN A 116 -29.69 13.92 29.31
N ILE A 117 -30.75 14.40 28.65
CA ILE A 117 -31.85 13.54 28.21
C ILE A 117 -31.36 12.50 27.20
N ALA A 118 -30.46 12.86 26.29
CA ALA A 118 -29.85 11.93 25.35
C ALA A 118 -28.99 10.86 26.03
N HIS A 119 -28.24 11.21 27.09
CA HIS A 119 -27.51 10.25 27.91
C HIS A 119 -28.44 9.25 28.62
N VAL A 120 -29.47 9.75 29.30
CA VAL A 120 -30.31 8.92 30.17
C VAL A 120 -31.34 8.09 29.38
N HIS A 121 -31.82 8.62 28.26
CA HIS A 121 -32.95 8.07 27.52
C HIS A 121 -32.63 7.88 26.02
N GLY A 122 -31.36 7.73 25.66
CA GLY A 122 -30.94 7.59 24.26
C GLY A 122 -31.61 6.45 23.50
N ASP A 123 -32.06 5.40 24.19
CA ASP A 123 -32.72 4.23 23.57
C ASP A 123 -34.03 4.55 22.85
N ILE A 124 -34.77 5.57 23.28
CA ILE A 124 -36.06 5.91 22.66
C ILE A 124 -35.92 6.92 21.51
N LEU A 125 -34.78 7.61 21.39
CA LEU A 125 -34.53 8.59 20.33
C LEU A 125 -34.65 7.94 18.95
N ARG A 126 -35.31 8.64 18.02
CA ARG A 126 -35.34 8.30 16.59
C ARG A 126 -34.95 9.54 15.78
N ASP A 127 -35.91 10.29 15.29
CA ASP A 127 -35.68 11.49 14.46
C ASP A 127 -34.94 12.59 15.24
N GLY A 128 -35.06 12.60 16.58
CA GLY A 128 -34.37 13.54 17.45
C GLY A 128 -32.84 13.48 17.36
N TRP A 129 -32.25 12.35 16.93
CA TRP A 129 -30.81 12.24 16.70
C TRP A 129 -30.30 13.23 15.66
N LYS A 130 -31.10 13.52 14.62
CA LYS A 130 -30.73 14.50 13.59
C LYS A 130 -30.49 15.87 14.20
N ASN A 131 -31.40 16.32 15.07
CA ASN A 131 -31.30 17.62 15.72
C ASN A 131 -30.16 17.69 16.75
N ILE A 132 -29.94 16.60 17.51
CA ILE A 132 -28.81 16.51 18.44
C ILE A 132 -27.49 16.59 17.66
N LEU A 133 -27.34 15.81 16.59
CA LEU A 133 -26.15 15.82 15.75
C LEU A 133 -25.94 17.19 15.10
N GLU A 134 -27.00 17.85 14.65
CA GLU A 134 -26.92 19.20 14.09
C GLU A 134 -26.45 20.23 15.13
N CYS A 135 -26.88 20.14 16.40
CA CYS A 135 -26.31 20.94 17.48
C CYS A 135 -24.79 20.67 17.62
N ILE A 136 -24.36 19.40 17.63
CA ILE A 136 -22.94 19.03 17.76
C ILE A 136 -22.13 19.55 16.56
N ILE A 137 -22.65 19.48 15.34
CA ILE A 137 -22.00 20.02 14.13
C ILE A 137 -21.83 21.54 14.25
N HIS A 138 -22.84 22.27 14.73
CA HIS A 138 -22.71 23.72 14.93
C HIS A 138 -21.69 24.08 16.02
N LEU A 139 -21.61 23.27 17.10
CA LEU A 139 -20.56 23.41 18.11
C LEU A 139 -19.17 23.14 17.52
N TYR A 140 -19.03 22.16 16.63
CA TYR A 140 -17.79 21.89 15.89
C TYR A 140 -17.40 23.10 15.02
N LYS A 141 -18.34 23.60 14.20
CA LYS A 141 -18.13 24.75 13.32
C LYS A 141 -17.74 26.02 14.10
N ALA A 142 -18.30 26.19 15.30
CA ALA A 142 -18.00 27.29 16.22
C ALA A 142 -16.75 27.06 17.10
N LYS A 143 -16.02 25.95 16.92
CA LYS A 143 -14.81 25.60 17.68
C LYS A 143 -15.02 25.51 19.20
N LEU A 144 -16.21 25.10 19.63
CA LEU A 144 -16.58 24.92 21.04
C LEU A 144 -16.41 23.49 21.56
N LEU A 145 -16.15 22.52 20.68
CA LEU A 145 -16.00 21.13 21.09
C LEU A 145 -14.64 20.89 21.78
N PRO A 146 -14.59 19.99 22.79
CA PRO A 146 -13.34 19.53 23.38
C PRO A 146 -12.38 18.91 22.36
N SER A 147 -11.08 19.03 22.59
CA SER A 147 -10.04 18.53 21.67
C SER A 147 -10.18 17.03 21.39
N VAL A 148 -10.63 16.22 22.36
CA VAL A 148 -10.82 14.76 22.20
C VAL A 148 -11.83 14.41 21.09
N LEU A 149 -12.79 15.30 20.79
CA LEU A 149 -13.75 15.09 19.70
C LEU A 149 -13.22 15.52 18.34
N VAL A 150 -12.26 16.44 18.32
CA VAL A 150 -11.72 17.08 17.12
C VAL A 150 -10.39 16.47 16.70
N GLU A 151 -9.65 15.88 17.62
CA GLU A 151 -8.45 15.09 17.37
C GLU A 151 -8.83 13.67 16.93
N VAL A 152 -8.24 13.24 15.82
CA VAL A 152 -8.52 11.95 15.19
C VAL A 152 -7.23 11.22 14.89
N GLU A 153 -7.27 9.89 14.89
CA GLU A 153 -6.09 9.08 14.58
C GLU A 153 -5.66 9.28 13.13
N ASP A 154 -4.35 9.37 12.90
CA ASP A 154 -3.74 9.54 11.58
C ASP A 154 -2.51 8.66 11.47
N PHE A 155 -2.32 8.01 10.31
CA PHE A 155 -1.21 7.08 10.13
C PHE A 155 0.10 7.77 9.74
N LEU A 156 0.05 8.98 9.16
CA LEU A 156 1.22 9.70 8.67
C LEU A 156 1.76 10.69 9.68
N ASP A 157 0.89 11.21 10.56
CA ASP A 157 1.33 12.11 11.62
C ASP A 157 2.24 11.36 12.62
N PRO A 158 3.45 11.87 12.92
CA PRO A 158 4.36 11.24 13.89
C PRO A 158 3.76 11.06 15.29
N THR A 159 2.79 11.88 15.67
CA THR A 159 2.06 11.78 16.94
C THR A 159 0.95 10.74 16.90
N GLY A 160 0.63 10.20 15.73
CA GLY A 160 -0.49 9.31 15.47
C GLY A 160 -1.86 10.00 15.49
N ARG A 161 -1.90 11.33 15.60
CA ARG A 161 -3.13 12.12 15.69
C ARG A 161 -3.05 13.39 14.85
N THR A 162 -4.19 13.83 14.33
CA THR A 162 -4.33 15.11 13.62
C THR A 162 -5.61 15.82 14.06
N THR A 163 -5.65 17.14 13.94
CA THR A 163 -6.84 17.94 14.26
C THR A 163 -7.68 18.17 13.01
N LEU A 164 -9.00 18.04 13.15
CA LEU A 164 -9.94 18.37 12.08
C LEU A 164 -10.06 19.89 11.85
N ILE A 165 -9.77 20.71 12.88
CA ILE A 165 -9.78 22.17 12.75
C ILE A 165 -8.43 22.63 12.21
N LYS A 166 -8.38 22.95 10.90
CA LYS A 166 -7.19 23.51 10.25
C LYS A 166 -7.17 25.04 10.37
N GLU A 167 -6.20 25.60 11.11
CA GLU A 167 -5.98 27.05 11.13
C GLU A 167 -5.41 27.53 9.78
N GLN A 168 -5.98 28.59 9.21
CA GLN A 168 -5.41 29.23 8.03
C GLN A 168 -4.13 29.95 8.43
N ILE A 169 -2.97 29.34 8.15
CA ILE A 169 -1.68 30.04 8.21
C ILE A 169 -1.63 30.99 7.01
N THR A 170 -2.06 32.23 7.21
CA THR A 170 -1.71 33.31 6.28
C THR A 170 -0.21 33.48 6.36
N GLN A 171 0.50 33.15 5.27
CA GLN A 171 1.95 33.32 5.17
C GLN A 171 2.29 34.83 5.26
N THR A 172 2.62 35.32 6.45
CA THR A 172 3.41 36.54 6.58
C THR A 172 4.89 36.16 6.46
N PRO A 173 5.71 36.97 5.77
CA PRO A 173 7.11 36.64 5.53
C PRO A 173 7.87 36.56 6.86
N LYS A 174 8.67 35.50 6.96
CA LYS A 174 9.52 35.13 8.09
C LYS A 174 10.24 36.33 8.72
N THR A 175 9.98 36.55 10.00
CA THR A 175 11.00 37.07 10.92
C THR A 175 11.14 36.10 12.07
N ASP A 176 12.38 35.65 12.27
CA ASP A 176 12.77 34.73 13.32
C ASP A 176 12.42 35.30 14.70
N THR A 177 11.57 34.60 15.45
CA THR A 177 11.64 34.52 16.92
C THR A 177 10.77 33.36 17.40
N GLY A 178 11.41 32.39 18.04
CA GLY A 178 10.81 31.14 18.46
C GLY A 178 9.91 31.23 19.71
N LEU A 179 9.02 30.23 19.78
CA LEU A 179 8.44 29.58 20.97
C LEU A 179 7.54 30.38 21.95
N PHE A 180 7.23 31.65 21.71
CA PHE A 180 6.30 32.39 22.59
C PHE A 180 5.10 33.06 21.90
N SER A 181 4.86 32.84 20.60
CA SER A 181 3.73 33.48 19.89
C SER A 181 2.35 33.04 20.40
N SER A 182 2.23 31.82 20.93
CA SER A 182 1.00 31.30 21.55
C SER A 182 0.70 31.90 22.93
N LEU A 183 1.73 32.45 23.61
CA LEU A 183 1.62 33.03 24.95
C LEU A 183 1.56 34.57 24.94
N ALA A 184 2.08 35.22 23.90
CA ALA A 184 2.03 36.67 23.74
C ALA A 184 0.60 37.23 23.57
N PHE A 185 -0.38 36.40 23.17
CA PHE A 185 -1.80 36.79 23.14
C PHE A 185 -2.45 36.78 24.53
N LEU A 186 -1.86 36.10 25.52
CA LEU A 186 -2.43 35.90 26.86
C LEU A 186 -1.87 36.88 27.90
N LEU A 187 -0.77 37.58 27.63
CA LEU A 187 -0.05 38.41 28.60
C LEU A 187 0.56 39.67 27.92
N GLY A 188 -0.12 40.81 27.95
CA GLY A 188 0.56 42.09 27.67
C GLY A 188 -0.31 43.20 27.07
N GLY A 189 -0.88 44.04 27.95
CA GLY A 189 -1.48 45.31 27.55
C GLY A 189 -0.44 46.35 27.11
N GLY A 190 -0.85 47.26 26.24
CA GLY A 190 -0.06 48.41 25.81
C GLY A 190 -0.74 49.21 24.71
N SER A 191 -1.25 50.38 25.12
CA SER A 191 -1.91 51.43 24.32
C SER A 191 -1.28 51.74 22.96
N SER A 192 -2.09 51.83 21.89
CA SER A 192 -2.19 53.05 21.06
C SER A 192 -3.19 52.87 19.91
N ASN A 193 -4.01 53.90 19.73
CA ASN A 193 -5.03 54.08 18.70
C ASN A 193 -4.47 53.93 17.27
N ASP A 194 -5.13 53.14 16.42
CA ASP A 194 -5.58 53.65 15.12
C ASP A 194 -6.70 52.77 14.54
N SER A 195 -7.74 53.43 14.07
CA SER A 195 -8.95 52.81 13.52
C SER A 195 -8.87 52.84 12.00
N THR A 196 -8.73 51.69 11.34
CA THR A 196 -9.28 51.33 10.01
C THR A 196 -8.56 50.12 9.40
N LEU A 197 -9.05 48.90 9.67
CA LEU A 197 -9.22 47.81 8.70
C LEU A 197 -9.77 46.56 9.42
N SER A 198 -10.87 46.04 8.91
CA SER A 198 -11.56 44.84 9.40
C SER A 198 -10.79 43.57 9.05
N SER A 199 -9.92 43.12 9.96
CA SER A 199 -9.49 41.73 10.16
C SER A 199 -8.74 41.68 11.48
N GLY A 200 -9.36 41.11 12.52
CA GLY A 200 -8.74 40.93 13.84
C GLY A 200 -9.09 42.00 14.89
N LYS A 201 -10.38 42.27 15.12
CA LYS A 201 -10.77 42.81 16.45
C LYS A 201 -10.54 41.69 17.47
N GLN A 202 -9.60 41.88 18.40
CA GLN A 202 -9.53 41.01 19.57
C GLN A 202 -10.88 41.07 20.30
N PRO A 203 -11.46 39.92 20.70
CA PRO A 203 -12.71 39.90 21.45
C PRO A 203 -12.53 40.67 22.76
N THR A 204 -13.53 41.47 23.12
CA THR A 204 -13.58 42.22 24.37
C THR A 204 -13.49 41.28 25.58
N ILE A 205 -13.15 41.81 26.76
CA ILE A 205 -13.05 41.00 27.99
C ILE A 205 -14.37 40.26 28.28
N GLU A 206 -15.51 40.94 28.06
CA GLU A 206 -16.84 40.35 28.22
C GLU A 206 -17.11 39.24 27.19
N GLU A 207 -16.71 39.43 25.94
CA GLU A 207 -16.83 38.39 24.90
C GLU A 207 -15.93 37.18 25.19
N GLN A 208 -14.71 37.41 25.70
CA GLN A 208 -13.81 36.33 26.11
C GLN A 208 -14.38 35.54 27.30
N GLU A 209 -14.98 36.23 28.27
CA GLU A 209 -15.66 35.59 29.38
C GLU A 209 -16.87 34.77 28.89
N ALA A 210 -17.68 35.33 27.98
CA ALA A 210 -18.78 34.61 27.37
C ALA A 210 -18.31 33.31 26.66
N ILE A 211 -17.22 33.37 25.89
CA ILE A 211 -16.64 32.20 25.23
C ILE A 211 -16.20 31.14 26.25
N LYS A 212 -15.53 31.54 27.34
CA LYS A 212 -15.13 30.59 28.40
C LYS A 212 -16.34 29.91 29.04
N VAL A 213 -17.40 30.68 29.31
CA VAL A 213 -18.63 30.12 29.89
C VAL A 213 -19.34 29.20 28.89
N ALA A 214 -19.30 29.50 27.59
CA ALA A 214 -19.78 28.60 26.54
C ALA A 214 -19.00 27.28 26.54
N SER A 215 -17.66 27.33 26.50
CA SER A 215 -16.80 26.13 26.53
C SER A 215 -17.04 25.28 27.78
N SER A 216 -17.07 25.90 28.97
CA SER A 216 -17.35 25.19 30.22
C SER A 216 -18.72 24.49 30.21
N CYS A 217 -19.75 25.14 29.65
CA CYS A 217 -21.07 24.53 29.52
C CYS A 217 -21.06 23.29 28.60
N ILE A 218 -20.28 23.33 27.51
CA ILE A 218 -20.18 22.20 26.57
C ILE A 218 -19.35 21.05 27.16
N GLU A 219 -18.31 21.36 27.94
CA GLU A 219 -17.53 20.36 28.68
C GLU A 219 -18.41 19.59 29.70
N GLU A 220 -19.28 20.31 30.42
CA GLU A 220 -20.27 19.72 31.35
C GLU A 220 -21.34 18.86 30.65
N CYS A 221 -21.51 18.99 29.33
CA CYS A 221 -22.43 18.15 28.56
C CYS A 221 -21.86 16.77 28.23
N HIS A 222 -20.59 16.49 28.55
CA HIS A 222 -19.94 15.17 28.42
C HIS A 222 -20.16 14.47 27.06
N LEU A 223 -20.07 15.24 25.97
CA LEU A 223 -20.34 14.75 24.61
C LEU A 223 -19.47 13.55 24.18
N GLU A 224 -18.24 13.45 24.71
CA GLU A 224 -17.41 12.26 24.49
C GLU A 224 -18.03 11.00 25.10
N GLN A 225 -18.52 11.10 26.34
CA GLN A 225 -19.19 10.00 27.02
C GLN A 225 -20.45 9.59 26.26
N LEU A 226 -21.19 10.54 25.67
CA LEU A 226 -22.38 10.26 24.87
C LEU A 226 -22.04 9.33 23.69
N LEU A 227 -20.92 9.58 23.02
CA LEU A 227 -20.42 8.73 21.93
C LEU A 227 -19.93 7.36 22.45
N GLN A 228 -19.24 7.33 23.59
CA GLN A 228 -18.78 6.08 24.20
C GLN A 228 -19.97 5.20 24.66
N GLU A 229 -21.07 5.79 25.08
CA GLU A 229 -22.29 5.10 25.53
C GLU A 229 -23.13 4.56 24.38
N THR A 230 -22.82 4.89 23.12
CA THR A 230 -23.54 4.35 21.95
C THR A 230 -23.51 2.82 21.88
N LYS A 231 -22.54 2.15 22.51
CA LYS A 231 -22.51 0.68 22.67
C LYS A 231 -23.69 0.10 23.45
N PHE A 232 -24.33 0.91 24.28
CA PHE A 232 -25.48 0.51 25.10
C PHE A 232 -26.81 0.80 24.43
N LEU A 233 -26.83 1.59 23.35
CA LEU A 233 -28.06 1.90 22.64
C LEU A 233 -28.71 0.63 22.09
N ILE A 234 -30.04 0.60 22.15
CA ILE A 234 -30.83 -0.38 21.41
C ILE A 234 -30.66 -0.17 19.90
N ILE A 235 -30.86 -1.26 19.14
CA ILE A 235 -30.52 -1.29 17.71
C ILE A 235 -31.30 -0.26 16.88
N ASP A 236 -32.57 -0.03 17.21
CA ASP A 236 -33.41 0.93 16.47
C ASP A 236 -32.88 2.36 16.63
N SER A 237 -32.55 2.78 17.85
CA SER A 237 -31.98 4.11 18.12
C SER A 237 -30.60 4.26 17.49
N LEU A 238 -29.76 3.22 17.60
CA LEU A 238 -28.44 3.20 16.97
C LEU A 238 -28.55 3.36 15.44
N ASN A 239 -29.51 2.68 14.80
CA ASN A 239 -29.73 2.79 13.36
C ASN A 239 -30.14 4.21 12.96
N GLU A 240 -31.00 4.89 13.74
CA GLU A 240 -31.35 6.29 13.46
C GLU A 240 -30.17 7.25 13.65
N LEU A 241 -29.33 7.03 14.68
CA LEU A 241 -28.07 7.77 14.83
C LEU A 241 -27.13 7.55 13.64
N LEU A 242 -26.96 6.31 13.17
CA LEU A 242 -26.15 5.98 12.00
C LEU A 242 -26.68 6.65 10.73
N LYS A 243 -28.01 6.66 10.52
CA LYS A 243 -28.64 7.37 9.40
C LYS A 243 -28.37 8.88 9.47
N ALA A 244 -28.47 9.49 10.65
CA ALA A 244 -28.17 10.91 10.83
C ALA A 244 -26.71 11.23 10.52
N LEU A 245 -25.76 10.39 10.98
CA LEU A 245 -24.33 10.54 10.68
C LEU A 245 -24.02 10.35 9.20
N ILE A 246 -24.62 9.36 8.55
CA ILE A 246 -24.49 9.11 7.10
C ILE A 246 -25.02 10.30 6.29
N TYR A 247 -26.17 10.87 6.69
CA TYR A 247 -26.70 12.08 6.08
C TYR A 247 -25.72 13.27 6.24
N GLY A 248 -25.11 13.41 7.41
CA GLY A 248 -24.08 14.43 7.68
C GLY A 248 -22.80 14.28 6.84
N CYS A 249 -22.53 13.09 6.28
CA CYS A 249 -21.37 12.85 5.41
C CYS A 249 -21.59 13.31 3.95
N GLN A 250 -22.78 13.77 3.58
CA GLN A 250 -23.08 14.17 2.20
C GLN A 250 -22.46 15.53 1.87
N ILE A 251 -21.70 15.60 0.78
CA ILE A 251 -21.12 16.84 0.26
C ILE A 251 -21.81 17.20 -1.05
N PHE A 252 -22.41 18.38 -1.12
CA PHE A 252 -23.03 18.89 -2.34
C PHE A 252 -22.01 19.74 -3.13
N PRO A 253 -22.10 19.83 -4.47
CA PRO A 253 -21.13 20.56 -5.30
C PRO A 253 -20.94 22.03 -4.90
N ASP A 254 -22.01 22.68 -4.44
CA ASP A 254 -22.02 24.09 -4.04
C ASP A 254 -21.85 24.30 -2.52
N SER A 255 -21.49 23.24 -1.77
CA SER A 255 -21.34 23.31 -0.31
C SER A 255 -20.15 24.20 0.09
N GLN A 256 -20.36 25.05 1.11
CA GLN A 256 -19.31 25.89 1.67
C GLN A 256 -18.20 25.03 2.29
N LYS A 257 -16.98 25.56 2.39
CA LYS A 257 -15.85 24.84 3.01
C LYS A 257 -16.19 24.32 4.41
N LEU A 258 -16.90 25.12 5.20
CA LEU A 258 -17.30 24.76 6.56
C LEU A 258 -18.29 23.57 6.59
N ASP A 259 -19.09 23.40 5.55
CA ASP A 259 -19.96 22.23 5.39
C ASP A 259 -19.16 20.99 4.98
N GLN A 260 -18.12 21.16 4.16
CA GLN A 260 -17.19 20.08 3.83
C GLN A 260 -16.41 19.62 5.08
N ASP A 261 -15.92 20.56 5.90
CA ASP A 261 -15.24 20.27 7.16
C ASP A 261 -16.20 19.57 8.16
N ALA A 262 -17.47 19.95 8.17
CA ALA A 262 -18.50 19.27 8.97
C ALA A 262 -18.80 17.84 8.47
N ALA A 263 -18.76 17.60 7.16
CA ALA A 263 -18.91 16.25 6.61
C ALA A 263 -17.75 15.34 7.01
N VAL A 264 -16.51 15.86 7.03
CA VAL A 264 -15.34 15.13 7.56
C VAL A 264 -15.54 14.79 9.04
N PHE A 265 -16.02 15.75 9.83
CA PHE A 265 -16.31 15.51 11.24
C PHE A 265 -17.38 14.43 11.45
N CYS A 266 -18.48 14.46 10.67
CA CYS A 266 -19.52 13.43 10.73
C CYS A 266 -18.98 12.04 10.37
N LEU A 267 -18.11 11.95 9.36
CA LEU A 267 -17.45 10.70 8.98
C LEU A 267 -16.58 10.13 10.12
N GLU A 268 -15.83 10.98 10.82
CA GLU A 268 -15.00 10.55 11.95
C GLU A 268 -15.86 10.12 13.16
N LEU A 269 -16.98 10.80 13.41
CA LEU A 269 -17.97 10.34 14.38
C LEU A 269 -18.58 9.00 13.98
N LEU A 270 -18.93 8.81 12.70
CA LEU A 270 -19.44 7.54 12.18
C LEU A 270 -18.44 6.40 12.42
N VAL A 271 -17.16 6.61 12.10
CA VAL A 271 -16.09 5.63 12.38
C VAL A 271 -16.00 5.33 13.88
N LYS A 272 -16.02 6.35 14.75
CA LYS A 272 -16.01 6.17 16.21
C LYS A 272 -17.20 5.34 16.70
N VAL A 273 -18.42 5.64 16.26
CA VAL A 273 -19.64 4.91 16.63
C VAL A 273 -19.61 3.45 16.16
N VAL A 274 -19.15 3.20 14.92
CA VAL A 274 -18.98 1.85 14.38
C VAL A 274 -18.00 1.04 15.23
N LEU A 275 -16.84 1.62 15.56
CA LEU A 275 -15.81 0.96 16.38
C LEU A 275 -16.28 0.70 17.82
N GLN A 276 -17.07 1.61 18.39
CA GLN A 276 -17.66 1.44 19.72
C GLN A 276 -18.71 0.32 19.75
N ASN A 277 -19.36 0.05 18.61
CA ASN A 277 -20.38 -1.00 18.44
C ASN A 277 -19.87 -2.25 17.71
N ARG A 278 -18.56 -2.52 17.76
CA ARG A 278 -17.90 -3.64 17.04
C ARG A 278 -18.52 -5.03 17.28
N ASP A 279 -19.13 -5.27 18.44
CA ASP A 279 -19.68 -6.58 18.81
C ASP A 279 -20.96 -6.89 18.02
N ARG A 280 -21.69 -5.84 17.60
CA ARG A 280 -22.98 -5.92 16.90
C ARG A 280 -22.92 -5.38 15.47
N VAL A 281 -21.70 -5.20 14.95
CA VAL A 281 -21.45 -4.50 13.67
C VAL A 281 -22.12 -5.15 12.47
N THR A 282 -22.31 -6.48 12.48
CA THR A 282 -22.97 -7.23 11.40
C THR A 282 -24.36 -6.72 11.05
N ILE A 283 -25.08 -6.15 12.03
CA ILE A 283 -26.46 -5.69 11.85
C ILE A 283 -26.53 -4.45 10.94
N PHE A 284 -25.52 -3.57 11.02
CA PHE A 284 -25.52 -2.27 10.33
C PHE A 284 -24.33 -2.10 9.36
N TRP A 285 -23.41 -3.07 9.30
CA TRP A 285 -22.26 -3.03 8.40
C TRP A 285 -22.64 -2.85 6.93
N PRO A 286 -23.67 -3.53 6.37
CA PRO A 286 -24.04 -3.33 4.96
C PRO A 286 -24.37 -1.86 4.62
N THR A 287 -25.05 -1.15 5.53
CA THR A 287 -25.39 0.26 5.35
C THR A 287 -24.16 1.15 5.41
N VAL A 288 -23.27 0.92 6.38
CA VAL A 288 -22.00 1.67 6.51
C VAL A 288 -21.10 1.39 5.31
N ARG A 289 -20.94 0.12 4.93
CA ARG A 289 -20.16 -0.33 3.77
C ARG A 289 -20.64 0.32 2.48
N HIS A 290 -21.95 0.38 2.25
CA HIS A 290 -22.51 1.06 1.09
C HIS A 290 -22.15 2.56 1.04
N GLN A 291 -22.12 3.23 2.19
CA GLN A 291 -21.71 4.63 2.26
C GLN A 291 -20.23 4.82 1.88
N PHE A 292 -19.32 3.98 2.42
CA PHE A 292 -17.90 4.00 2.04
C PHE A 292 -17.71 3.72 0.54
N TYR A 293 -18.42 2.74 0.00
CA TYR A 293 -18.40 2.42 -1.43
C TYR A 293 -18.79 3.64 -2.28
N SER A 294 -19.93 4.24 -1.96
CA SER A 294 -20.47 5.40 -2.68
C SER A 294 -19.50 6.58 -2.68
N ILE A 295 -18.82 6.86 -1.56
CA ILE A 295 -17.86 7.96 -1.45
C ILE A 295 -16.58 7.65 -2.24
N LEU A 296 -15.98 6.47 -2.04
CA LEU A 296 -14.65 6.15 -2.57
C LEU A 296 -14.65 5.91 -4.08
N VAL A 297 -15.61 5.14 -4.58
CA VAL A 297 -15.67 4.76 -6.00
C VAL A 297 -16.03 5.97 -6.88
N ASN A 298 -16.86 6.89 -6.38
CA ASN A 298 -17.23 8.12 -7.10
C ASN A 298 -16.22 9.27 -6.93
N ALA A 299 -15.13 9.06 -6.18
CA ALA A 299 -14.13 10.10 -5.95
C ALA A 299 -13.45 10.54 -7.25
N ASN A 300 -13.40 11.85 -7.49
CA ASN A 300 -12.78 12.44 -8.69
C ASN A 300 -11.38 12.99 -8.45
N ALA A 301 -11.01 13.28 -7.20
CA ALA A 301 -9.72 13.82 -6.82
C ALA A 301 -9.44 13.52 -5.34
N LYS A 302 -8.17 13.61 -4.93
CA LYS A 302 -7.82 13.64 -3.51
C LYS A 302 -8.34 14.92 -2.88
N THR A 303 -9.22 14.77 -1.90
CA THR A 303 -9.63 15.82 -0.96
C THR A 303 -9.39 15.31 0.45
N PHE A 304 -9.35 16.22 1.43
CA PHE A 304 -9.23 15.82 2.83
C PHE A 304 -10.36 14.86 3.26
N PHE A 305 -11.57 15.02 2.72
CA PHE A 305 -12.68 14.11 2.97
C PHE A 305 -12.43 12.69 2.44
N ILE A 306 -11.93 12.55 1.19
CA ILE A 306 -11.60 11.24 0.63
C ILE A 306 -10.43 10.60 1.39
N GLU A 307 -9.42 11.39 1.76
CA GLU A 307 -8.30 10.97 2.59
C GLU A 307 -8.78 10.38 3.92
N ARG A 308 -9.64 11.10 4.66
CA ARG A 308 -10.23 10.63 5.91
C ARG A 308 -11.17 9.44 5.71
N THR A 309 -11.83 9.32 4.57
CA THR A 309 -12.66 8.15 4.23
C THR A 309 -11.81 6.90 4.06
N CYS A 310 -10.68 6.98 3.34
CA CYS A 310 -9.75 5.87 3.21
C CYS A 310 -9.16 5.45 4.57
N ILE A 311 -8.72 6.43 5.37
CA ILE A 311 -8.16 6.19 6.71
C ILE A 311 -9.22 5.56 7.63
N GLY A 312 -10.45 6.07 7.61
CA GLY A 312 -11.58 5.52 8.37
C GLY A 312 -11.88 4.05 8.02
N LEU A 313 -11.89 3.72 6.73
CA LEU A 313 -12.09 2.34 6.26
C LEU A 313 -10.97 1.41 6.77
N LEU A 314 -9.71 1.83 6.66
CA LEU A 314 -8.55 1.05 7.13
C LEU A 314 -8.55 0.88 8.66
N ARG A 315 -8.97 1.90 9.42
CA ARG A 315 -9.11 1.84 10.88
C ARG A 315 -10.21 0.87 11.31
N ILE A 316 -11.37 0.91 10.64
CA ILE A 316 -12.45 -0.06 10.86
C ILE A 316 -11.92 -1.46 10.56
N ALA A 317 -11.25 -1.63 9.42
CA ALA A 317 -10.73 -2.93 9.03
C ALA A 317 -9.75 -3.50 10.06
N GLY A 318 -8.73 -2.73 10.45
CA GLY A 318 -7.72 -3.15 11.41
C GLY A 318 -8.26 -3.49 12.80
N ARG A 319 -9.43 -2.97 13.19
CA ARG A 319 -10.09 -3.30 14.47
C ARG A 319 -11.03 -4.51 14.35
N LEU A 320 -11.76 -4.64 13.24
CA LEU A 320 -12.72 -5.74 13.04
C LEU A 320 -12.07 -7.04 12.58
N LEU A 321 -10.89 -6.99 11.94
CA LEU A 321 -10.09 -8.16 11.53
C LEU A 321 -9.74 -9.13 12.67
N ARG A 322 -9.77 -8.66 13.92
CA ARG A 322 -9.58 -9.51 15.11
C ARG A 322 -10.72 -10.48 15.36
N ARG A 323 -11.85 -10.30 14.69
CA ARG A 323 -12.99 -11.22 14.70
C ARG A 323 -12.92 -12.09 13.45
N GLU A 324 -12.53 -13.34 13.62
CA GLU A 324 -12.39 -14.31 12.52
C GLU A 324 -13.64 -14.41 11.64
N GLU A 325 -14.83 -14.35 12.26
CA GLU A 325 -16.13 -14.39 11.58
C GLU A 325 -16.31 -13.23 10.56
N LEU A 326 -15.69 -12.07 10.82
CA LEU A 326 -15.81 -10.87 10.01
C LEU A 326 -14.61 -10.60 9.12
N ALA A 327 -13.50 -11.33 9.32
CA ALA A 327 -12.23 -11.06 8.67
C ALA A 327 -12.36 -10.98 7.13
N SER A 328 -12.98 -11.99 6.51
CA SER A 328 -13.16 -12.00 5.06
C SER A 328 -14.14 -10.92 4.57
N GLU A 329 -15.21 -10.59 5.31
CA GLU A 329 -16.14 -9.53 4.89
C GLU A 329 -15.50 -8.14 4.95
N VAL A 330 -14.68 -7.93 5.98
CA VAL A 330 -13.93 -6.70 6.20
C VAL A 330 -12.83 -6.54 5.15
N LEU A 331 -12.06 -7.58 4.86
CA LEU A 331 -11.03 -7.56 3.81
C LEU A 331 -11.64 -7.37 2.43
N ASN A 332 -12.78 -8.01 2.13
CA ASN A 332 -13.51 -7.75 0.90
C ASN A 332 -13.89 -6.27 0.76
N SER A 333 -14.28 -5.60 1.86
CA SER A 333 -14.57 -4.16 1.83
C SER A 333 -13.36 -3.31 1.43
N LEU A 334 -12.12 -3.77 1.64
CA LEU A 334 -10.92 -3.05 1.18
C LEU A 334 -10.77 -3.03 -0.35
N ARG A 335 -11.46 -3.91 -1.08
CA ARG A 335 -11.51 -3.87 -2.55
C ARG A 335 -12.10 -2.58 -3.10
N MET A 336 -12.88 -1.84 -2.30
CA MET A 336 -13.34 -0.50 -2.65
C MET A 336 -12.20 0.44 -3.04
N LEU A 337 -11.03 0.29 -2.41
CA LEU A 337 -9.85 1.10 -2.72
C LEU A 337 -9.33 0.76 -4.13
N LEU A 338 -9.36 -0.50 -4.55
CA LEU A 338 -9.00 -0.94 -5.91
C LEU A 338 -10.00 -0.49 -6.98
N LEU A 339 -11.24 -0.19 -6.57
CA LEU A 339 -12.31 0.31 -7.44
C LEU A 339 -12.26 1.83 -7.65
N MET A 340 -11.41 2.54 -6.91
CA MET A 340 -11.22 3.98 -7.09
C MET A 340 -10.59 4.28 -8.46
N LYS A 341 -10.85 5.48 -8.98
CA LYS A 341 -10.18 5.95 -10.21
C LYS A 341 -8.65 5.94 -10.02
N PRO A 342 -7.86 5.41 -10.98
CA PRO A 342 -6.42 5.21 -10.80
C PRO A 342 -5.65 6.45 -10.31
N HIS A 343 -5.96 7.63 -10.86
CA HIS A 343 -5.29 8.87 -10.46
C HIS A 343 -5.57 9.28 -9.01
N VAL A 344 -6.73 8.88 -8.44
CA VAL A 344 -7.07 9.18 -7.04
C VAL A 344 -6.33 8.24 -6.09
N ILE A 345 -6.36 6.93 -6.34
CA ILE A 345 -5.64 5.96 -5.50
C ILE A 345 -4.13 6.23 -5.49
N TYR A 346 -3.53 6.59 -6.64
CA TYR A 346 -2.10 6.92 -6.68
C TYR A 346 -1.75 8.12 -5.79
N THR A 347 -2.62 9.13 -5.69
CA THR A 347 -2.39 10.28 -4.80
C THR A 347 -2.63 9.98 -3.30
N LEU A 348 -3.28 8.85 -3.00
CA LEU A 348 -3.57 8.36 -1.64
C LEU A 348 -2.64 7.20 -1.24
N SER A 349 -1.61 6.92 -2.03
CA SER A 349 -0.76 5.75 -1.85
C SER A 349 -0.09 5.71 -0.47
N SER A 350 0.38 6.86 0.03
CA SER A 350 1.01 6.94 1.35
C SER A 350 0.03 6.61 2.47
N GLU A 351 -1.17 7.19 2.45
CA GLU A 351 -2.22 6.94 3.43
C GLU A 351 -2.62 5.46 3.46
N ILE A 352 -2.80 4.87 2.28
CA ILE A 352 -3.19 3.46 2.15
C ILE A 352 -2.03 2.56 2.60
N ALA A 353 -0.80 2.81 2.16
CA ALA A 353 0.36 1.98 2.53
C ALA A 353 0.62 1.98 4.04
N TYR A 354 0.52 3.13 4.70
CA TYR A 354 0.71 3.22 6.16
C TYR A 354 -0.44 2.57 6.93
N GLY A 355 -1.68 2.73 6.48
CA GLY A 355 -2.83 2.03 7.09
C GLY A 355 -2.78 0.52 6.89
N LEU A 356 -2.37 0.04 5.70
CA LEU A 356 -2.12 -1.38 5.44
C LEU A 356 -0.99 -1.93 6.31
N HIS A 357 0.06 -1.14 6.53
CA HIS A 357 1.15 -1.54 7.40
C HIS A 357 0.69 -1.77 8.83
N GLU A 358 -0.10 -0.85 9.40
CA GLU A 358 -0.66 -1.03 10.74
C GLU A 358 -1.64 -2.22 10.80
N LEU A 359 -2.48 -2.36 9.77
CA LEU A 359 -3.45 -3.46 9.66
C LEU A 359 -2.75 -4.83 9.64
N VAL A 360 -1.76 -5.02 8.78
CA VAL A 360 -1.03 -6.29 8.65
C VAL A 360 -0.20 -6.56 9.90
N ARG A 361 0.49 -5.55 10.44
CA ARG A 361 1.31 -5.71 11.65
C ARG A 361 0.52 -6.20 12.86
N THR A 362 -0.75 -5.78 12.96
CA THR A 362 -1.62 -6.13 14.10
C THR A 362 -2.52 -7.33 13.85
N ASN A 363 -2.74 -7.74 12.60
CA ASN A 363 -3.74 -8.76 12.24
C ASN A 363 -3.25 -9.86 11.30
N ALA A 364 -1.99 -9.92 10.87
CA ALA A 364 -1.50 -10.94 9.93
C ALA A 364 -1.81 -12.38 10.38
N ALA A 365 -1.78 -12.64 11.69
CA ALA A 365 -2.12 -13.94 12.27
C ALA A 365 -3.58 -14.38 12.03
N ASN A 366 -4.50 -13.45 11.73
CA ASN A 366 -5.93 -13.71 11.55
C ASN A 366 -6.33 -13.88 10.07
N ILE A 367 -5.35 -13.91 9.15
CA ILE A 367 -5.58 -13.96 7.70
C ILE A 367 -5.15 -15.33 7.17
N HIS A 368 -6.11 -16.10 6.68
CA HIS A 368 -5.88 -17.50 6.34
C HIS A 368 -6.22 -17.88 4.89
N LYS A 369 -7.09 -17.13 4.22
CA LYS A 369 -7.58 -17.48 2.87
C LYS A 369 -6.74 -16.84 1.78
N SER A 370 -6.44 -17.57 0.71
CA SER A 370 -5.78 -17.01 -0.48
C SER A 370 -6.50 -15.77 -1.05
N ASP A 371 -7.84 -15.76 -1.12
CA ASP A 371 -8.62 -14.61 -1.62
C ASP A 371 -8.47 -13.35 -0.75
N ASP A 372 -8.27 -13.52 0.56
CA ASP A 372 -8.08 -12.44 1.51
C ASP A 372 -6.67 -11.85 1.36
N TRP A 373 -5.65 -12.70 1.18
CA TRP A 373 -4.28 -12.30 0.86
C TRP A 373 -4.19 -11.59 -0.49
N PHE A 374 -4.90 -12.10 -1.50
CA PHE A 374 -4.96 -11.52 -2.83
C PHE A 374 -5.33 -10.02 -2.78
N ILE A 375 -6.30 -9.63 -1.96
CA ILE A 375 -6.75 -8.24 -1.82
C ILE A 375 -5.61 -7.37 -1.27
N LEU A 376 -4.95 -7.84 -0.21
CA LEU A 376 -3.86 -7.12 0.43
C LEU A 376 -2.67 -6.95 -0.51
N PHE A 377 -2.24 -8.02 -1.19
CA PHE A 377 -1.13 -7.94 -2.14
C PHE A 377 -1.47 -7.09 -3.37
N SER A 378 -2.70 -7.18 -3.88
CA SER A 378 -3.17 -6.28 -4.96
C SER A 378 -3.08 -4.82 -4.53
N LEU A 379 -3.51 -4.50 -3.30
CA LEU A 379 -3.40 -3.14 -2.77
C LEU A 379 -1.94 -2.71 -2.61
N LEU A 380 -1.08 -3.57 -2.06
CA LEU A 380 0.36 -3.29 -1.92
C LEU A 380 1.03 -2.99 -3.25
N GLU A 381 0.69 -3.72 -4.30
CA GLU A 381 1.23 -3.50 -5.65
C GLU A 381 0.74 -2.19 -6.26
N VAL A 382 -0.56 -1.90 -6.14
CA VAL A 382 -1.14 -0.65 -6.64
C VAL A 382 -0.58 0.57 -5.91
N VAL A 383 -0.46 0.55 -4.58
CA VAL A 383 0.00 1.73 -3.82
C VAL A 383 1.52 1.82 -3.70
N GLY A 384 2.20 0.68 -3.64
CA GLY A 384 3.66 0.63 -3.52
C GLY A 384 4.35 0.87 -4.85
N ALA A 385 3.89 0.22 -5.92
CA ALA A 385 4.53 0.27 -7.23
C ALA A 385 3.74 1.05 -8.29
N ALA A 386 2.54 1.58 -7.97
CA ALA A 386 1.67 2.26 -8.94
C ALA A 386 1.31 1.39 -10.16
N VAL A 387 1.06 0.10 -9.89
CA VAL A 387 0.43 -0.82 -10.85
C VAL A 387 -1.01 -0.34 -11.12
N HIS A 388 -1.47 -0.37 -12.37
CA HIS A 388 -2.86 -0.06 -12.68
C HIS A 388 -3.84 -1.04 -12.05
N PRO A 389 -4.90 -0.58 -11.36
CA PRO A 389 -5.86 -1.50 -10.76
C PRO A 389 -6.55 -2.37 -11.83
N PRO A 390 -7.04 -3.56 -11.46
CA PRO A 390 -7.63 -4.53 -12.38
C PRO A 390 -8.74 -3.97 -13.29
N PRO A 391 -8.70 -4.19 -14.62
CA PRO A 391 -9.74 -3.68 -15.53
C PRO A 391 -11.12 -4.33 -15.32
N ILE A 392 -11.19 -5.59 -14.86
CA ILE A 392 -12.45 -6.30 -14.57
C ILE A 392 -13.21 -5.63 -13.40
N LEU A 393 -12.49 -4.95 -12.52
CA LEU A 393 -13.07 -4.17 -11.41
C LEU A 393 -13.52 -2.77 -11.86
N GLN A 394 -13.09 -2.26 -13.02
CA GLN A 394 -13.40 -0.90 -13.48
C GLN A 394 -14.46 -0.85 -14.61
N SER A 395 -14.71 -1.96 -15.31
CA SER A 395 -15.40 -1.98 -16.61
C SER A 395 -16.92 -1.75 -16.63
N THR A 396 -17.58 -1.64 -15.47
CA THR A 396 -19.05 -1.52 -15.42
C THR A 396 -19.57 -0.08 -15.34
N THR A 397 -18.72 0.90 -15.02
CA THR A 397 -19.16 2.30 -14.87
C THR A 397 -19.30 3.05 -16.20
N GLU A 398 -18.61 2.60 -17.27
CA GLU A 398 -18.62 3.29 -18.58
C GLU A 398 -19.56 2.66 -19.64
N ASN A 399 -20.00 1.40 -19.48
CA ASN A 399 -20.73 0.68 -20.54
C ASN A 399 -22.28 0.71 -20.45
N LEU A 400 -22.85 1.54 -19.58
CA LEU A 400 -24.31 1.73 -19.51
C LEU A 400 -24.86 2.83 -20.43
N SER A 401 -24.01 3.50 -21.22
CA SER A 401 -24.42 4.64 -22.07
C SER A 401 -24.21 4.47 -23.58
N LEU A 402 -23.77 3.30 -24.07
CA LEU A 402 -23.73 3.02 -25.52
C LEU A 402 -24.05 1.55 -25.82
N ASN A 403 -25.33 1.19 -25.81
CA ASN A 403 -25.81 0.03 -26.56
C ASN A 403 -27.15 0.37 -27.23
N LYS A 404 -27.05 1.00 -28.41
CA LYS A 404 -28.10 0.96 -29.43
C LYS A 404 -27.44 0.98 -30.81
N HIS A 405 -27.64 -0.13 -31.53
CA HIS A 405 -27.27 -0.42 -32.93
C HIS A 405 -25.76 -0.70 -33.14
N VAL A 406 -25.32 -1.85 -33.67
CA VAL A 406 -25.67 -2.43 -34.98
C VAL A 406 -25.49 -3.96 -35.02
N HIS A 407 -26.42 -4.60 -35.75
CA HIS A 407 -26.57 -5.98 -36.25
C HIS A 407 -25.30 -6.78 -36.60
N GLN A 408 -25.21 -8.06 -36.19
CA GLN A 408 -25.52 -9.28 -36.98
C GLN A 408 -24.75 -9.43 -38.31
N ASN A 409 -23.94 -10.49 -38.42
CA ASN A 409 -24.01 -11.46 -39.54
C ASN A 409 -23.19 -12.74 -39.29
N TYR A 410 -23.78 -13.85 -39.76
CA TYR A 410 -23.38 -15.26 -39.77
C TYR A 410 -21.96 -15.51 -40.36
N SER A 411 -21.20 -16.58 -40.04
CA SER A 411 -21.41 -17.95 -40.54
C SER A 411 -20.47 -19.00 -39.89
N THR A 412 -21.09 -20.12 -39.49
CA THR A 412 -20.66 -21.55 -39.35
C THR A 412 -19.30 -22.03 -39.87
N THR A 413 -18.60 -22.90 -39.10
CA THR A 413 -18.45 -24.37 -39.34
C THR A 413 -17.50 -25.08 -38.34
N ASN A 414 -18.01 -26.18 -37.73
CA ASN A 414 -17.40 -27.48 -37.37
C ASN A 414 -16.14 -27.54 -36.45
N ALA A 415 -15.93 -28.50 -35.54
CA ALA A 415 -16.68 -29.59 -34.92
C ALA A 415 -15.85 -30.12 -33.71
N GLU A 416 -16.53 -30.50 -32.64
CA GLU A 416 -16.26 -31.54 -31.61
C GLU A 416 -14.82 -31.83 -31.11
N SER A 417 -14.65 -31.70 -29.78
CA SER A 417 -13.99 -32.71 -28.93
C SER A 417 -14.32 -32.44 -27.46
N ASP A 418 -15.18 -33.28 -26.88
CA ASP A 418 -15.51 -33.35 -25.47
C ASP A 418 -14.35 -33.93 -24.65
N THR A 419 -13.95 -33.29 -23.55
CA THR A 419 -13.46 -33.99 -22.37
C THR A 419 -13.79 -33.17 -21.12
N GLU A 420 -14.49 -33.83 -20.21
CA GLU A 420 -15.05 -33.32 -18.96
C GLU A 420 -13.98 -32.81 -17.98
N CYS A 421 -14.24 -31.67 -17.34
CA CYS A 421 -13.76 -31.44 -15.97
C CYS A 421 -14.83 -30.65 -15.20
N SER A 422 -15.29 -31.25 -14.11
CA SER A 422 -16.38 -30.79 -13.26
C SER A 422 -15.96 -29.58 -12.42
N ASP A 423 -16.57 -28.42 -12.68
CA ASP A 423 -16.66 -27.32 -11.72
C ASP A 423 -18.13 -27.12 -11.33
N CYS A 424 -18.55 -27.83 -10.28
CA CYS A 424 -19.80 -27.53 -9.61
C CYS A 424 -19.63 -26.28 -8.73
N LEU A 425 -20.17 -25.16 -9.22
CA LEU A 425 -20.42 -23.96 -8.46
C LEU A 425 -21.30 -24.27 -7.24
N THR A 426 -20.73 -24.25 -6.03
CA THR A 426 -21.52 -24.07 -4.81
C THR A 426 -21.74 -22.58 -4.60
N THR A 427 -22.71 -22.01 -5.30
CA THR A 427 -23.35 -20.75 -4.91
C THR A 427 -24.18 -21.02 -3.67
N SER A 428 -23.58 -20.86 -2.48
CA SER A 428 -24.33 -20.81 -1.24
C SER A 428 -25.26 -19.61 -1.29
N THR A 429 -26.55 -19.92 -1.39
CA THR A 429 -27.70 -19.01 -1.32
C THR A 429 -27.63 -18.13 -0.08
N ILE A 430 -27.33 -16.85 -0.27
CA ILE A 430 -27.73 -15.79 0.65
C ILE A 430 -28.51 -14.78 -0.17
N ASP A 431 -29.73 -14.56 0.28
CA ASP A 431 -30.79 -13.71 -0.28
C ASP A 431 -30.27 -12.27 -0.46
N LYS A 432 -29.75 -11.95 -1.65
CA LYS A 432 -29.18 -10.63 -1.98
C LYS A 432 -30.24 -9.77 -2.65
N GLY A 433 -30.94 -8.99 -1.84
CA GLY A 433 -31.67 -7.81 -2.31
C GLY A 433 -30.70 -6.81 -2.96
N TYR A 434 -31.14 -6.19 -4.04
CA TYR A 434 -30.50 -5.15 -4.86
C TYR A 434 -29.54 -4.19 -4.12
N LEU A 435 -28.27 -4.59 -3.92
CA LEU A 435 -27.19 -3.69 -3.50
C LEU A 435 -26.16 -3.56 -4.63
N SER A 436 -25.80 -2.31 -4.95
CA SER A 436 -24.88 -1.91 -6.03
C SER A 436 -23.41 -2.31 -5.79
N ASP A 437 -23.09 -3.05 -4.73
CA ASP A 437 -21.73 -3.43 -4.32
C ASP A 437 -21.37 -4.89 -4.68
N SER A 438 -22.18 -5.55 -5.51
CA SER A 438 -21.98 -6.96 -5.91
C SER A 438 -20.60 -7.26 -6.53
N GLU A 439 -19.96 -6.24 -7.10
CA GLU A 439 -18.62 -6.31 -7.72
C GLU A 439 -17.51 -6.57 -6.69
N ILE A 440 -17.71 -6.14 -5.44
CA ILE A 440 -16.77 -6.40 -4.34
C ILE A 440 -16.55 -7.91 -4.15
N TYR A 441 -17.60 -8.71 -4.34
CA TYR A 441 -17.60 -10.14 -4.06
C TYR A 441 -17.27 -11.02 -5.27
N ARG A 442 -16.99 -10.44 -6.45
CA ARG A 442 -16.57 -11.23 -7.62
C ARG A 442 -15.11 -11.63 -7.50
N ARG A 443 -14.79 -12.91 -7.71
CA ARG A 443 -13.41 -13.38 -7.82
C ARG A 443 -12.76 -12.75 -9.05
N SER A 444 -11.59 -12.16 -8.89
CA SER A 444 -10.83 -11.52 -9.96
C SER A 444 -9.50 -12.23 -10.11
N ASP A 445 -9.23 -12.83 -11.27
CA ASP A 445 -7.95 -13.49 -11.59
C ASP A 445 -6.91 -12.46 -12.06
N TYR A 446 -6.77 -11.36 -11.33
CA TYR A 446 -5.92 -10.24 -11.76
C TYR A 446 -4.44 -10.48 -11.49
N ILE A 447 -4.11 -11.10 -10.35
CA ILE A 447 -2.77 -11.56 -10.05
C ILE A 447 -2.61 -12.91 -10.73
N VAL A 448 -2.38 -12.88 -12.04
CA VAL A 448 -1.82 -14.04 -12.72
C VAL A 448 -0.34 -14.05 -12.37
N VAL A 449 0.07 -14.95 -11.47
CA VAL A 449 1.48 -15.25 -11.24
C VAL A 449 2.01 -15.88 -12.53
N SER A 450 2.42 -15.04 -13.47
CA SER A 450 2.97 -15.48 -14.75
C SER A 450 4.27 -16.25 -14.47
N HIS A 451 4.25 -17.55 -14.75
CA HIS A 451 5.42 -18.44 -14.71
C HIS A 451 6.27 -18.32 -15.99
N ASN A 452 5.99 -17.29 -16.80
CA ASN A 452 6.57 -17.08 -18.12
C ASN A 452 7.70 -16.04 -18.09
N ASP A 453 8.43 -16.02 -19.20
CA ASP A 453 9.80 -15.56 -19.33
C ASP A 453 10.05 -14.08 -18.98
N PHE A 454 11.34 -13.77 -18.81
CA PHE A 454 11.96 -12.48 -18.48
C PHE A 454 11.34 -11.25 -19.17
N ASP A 455 10.90 -11.38 -20.43
CA ASP A 455 10.31 -10.28 -21.22
C ASP A 455 8.77 -10.20 -21.16
N THR A 456 8.07 -11.30 -20.83
CA THR A 456 6.60 -11.26 -20.66
C THR A 456 6.22 -10.42 -19.45
N PHE A 457 7.01 -10.50 -18.38
CA PHE A 457 6.86 -9.65 -17.20
C PHE A 457 7.02 -8.17 -17.61
N ARG A 458 8.07 -7.80 -18.36
CA ARG A 458 8.30 -6.41 -18.79
C ARG A 458 7.17 -5.83 -19.64
N ASN A 459 6.61 -6.59 -20.59
CA ASN A 459 5.52 -6.13 -21.47
C ASN A 459 4.17 -5.98 -20.74
N GLN A 460 3.97 -6.69 -19.63
CA GLN A 460 2.79 -6.54 -18.77
C GLN A 460 2.80 -5.23 -17.96
N TYR A 461 3.97 -4.60 -17.87
CA TYR A 461 4.29 -3.50 -16.95
C TYR A 461 4.74 -2.20 -17.64
N ASP A 462 4.63 -2.09 -18.96
CA ASP A 462 4.78 -0.81 -19.69
C ASP A 462 3.72 0.26 -19.32
N GLN A 463 2.88 -0.03 -18.32
CA GLN A 463 1.82 0.82 -17.81
C GLN A 463 2.11 1.37 -16.39
N PHE A 464 3.31 1.22 -15.82
CA PHE A 464 3.56 1.78 -14.48
C PHE A 464 3.39 3.30 -14.45
N SER A 465 2.54 3.78 -13.52
CA SER A 465 2.45 5.21 -13.20
C SER A 465 3.57 5.60 -12.22
N ARG A 466 3.81 6.91 -12.04
CA ARG A 466 4.83 7.38 -11.08
C ARG A 466 4.38 7.06 -9.64
N HIS A 467 5.08 6.11 -8.99
CA HIS A 467 4.78 5.71 -7.62
C HIS A 467 5.21 6.74 -6.57
N ASP A 468 4.57 6.69 -5.41
CA ASP A 468 4.97 7.44 -4.23
C ASP A 468 6.07 6.70 -3.47
N ARG A 469 7.23 7.33 -3.31
CA ARG A 469 8.39 6.76 -2.61
C ARG A 469 8.08 6.35 -1.17
N ARG A 470 7.30 7.16 -0.44
CA ARG A 470 6.96 6.86 0.95
C ARG A 470 6.07 5.60 1.03
N ALA A 471 5.14 5.48 0.09
CA ALA A 471 4.27 4.31 -0.03
C ALA A 471 5.06 3.05 -0.40
N LEU A 472 6.00 3.14 -1.35
CA LEU A 472 6.87 2.01 -1.72
C LEU A 472 7.69 1.51 -0.54
N ASN A 473 8.40 2.40 0.16
CA ASN A 473 9.18 2.03 1.35
C ASN A 473 8.32 1.32 2.39
N LYS A 474 7.17 1.91 2.70
CA LYS A 474 6.27 1.36 3.70
C LYS A 474 5.72 0.00 3.27
N SER A 475 5.45 -0.18 1.97
CA SER A 475 5.03 -1.46 1.41
C SER A 475 6.15 -2.52 1.47
N CYS A 476 7.41 -2.13 1.26
CA CYS A 476 8.56 -3.02 1.46
C CYS A 476 8.75 -3.41 2.94
N GLU A 477 8.46 -2.50 3.89
CA GLU A 477 8.44 -2.84 5.31
C GLU A 477 7.39 -3.91 5.64
N ILE A 478 6.22 -3.86 5.00
CA ILE A 478 5.17 -4.88 5.15
C ILE A 478 5.65 -6.24 4.66
N LEU A 479 6.24 -6.30 3.46
CA LEU A 479 6.83 -7.54 2.93
C LEU A 479 7.92 -8.08 3.84
N SER A 480 8.78 -7.19 4.33
CA SER A 480 9.84 -7.55 5.27
C SER A 480 9.27 -8.14 6.56
N PHE A 481 8.23 -7.54 7.14
CA PHE A 481 7.55 -8.06 8.32
C PHE A 481 6.97 -9.46 8.09
N LEU A 482 6.25 -9.65 6.97
CA LEU A 482 5.63 -10.92 6.64
C LEU A 482 6.67 -12.04 6.40
N ILE A 483 7.73 -11.74 5.64
CA ILE A 483 8.66 -12.77 5.16
C ILE A 483 9.67 -13.19 6.22
N HIS A 484 10.10 -12.30 7.11
CA HIS A 484 11.08 -12.64 8.14
C HIS A 484 10.51 -13.62 9.17
N ASP A 485 9.22 -13.54 9.48
CA ASP A 485 8.54 -14.46 10.40
C ASP A 485 7.92 -15.63 9.63
N ALA A 486 8.34 -16.85 9.95
CA ALA A 486 7.84 -18.06 9.29
C ALA A 486 6.37 -18.35 9.59
N ALA A 487 5.77 -17.72 10.60
CA ALA A 487 4.36 -17.90 10.94
C ALA A 487 3.40 -17.25 9.93
N TYR A 488 3.83 -16.22 9.19
CA TYR A 488 2.94 -15.46 8.30
C TYR A 488 3.02 -15.87 6.83
N VAL A 489 4.08 -16.57 6.42
CA VAL A 489 4.20 -17.07 5.05
C VAL A 489 3.70 -18.52 4.98
N THR A 490 2.61 -18.73 4.26
CA THR A 490 1.95 -20.02 4.08
C THR A 490 1.82 -20.33 2.58
N GLN A 491 1.38 -21.55 2.24
CA GLN A 491 1.12 -21.91 0.84
C GLN A 491 0.10 -20.98 0.17
N GLU A 492 -0.85 -20.43 0.94
CA GLU A 492 -1.93 -19.56 0.45
C GLU A 492 -1.44 -18.17 -0.01
N ASN A 493 -0.29 -17.70 0.49
CA ASN A 493 0.23 -16.36 0.18
C ASN A 493 1.65 -16.34 -0.40
N PHE A 494 2.33 -17.48 -0.46
CA PHE A 494 3.71 -17.56 -0.92
C PHE A 494 3.92 -17.01 -2.34
N GLU A 495 3.03 -17.36 -3.27
CA GLU A 495 3.12 -16.90 -4.66
C GLU A 495 2.89 -15.38 -4.76
N TYR A 496 2.00 -14.82 -3.92
CA TYR A 496 1.77 -13.37 -3.85
C TYR A 496 2.98 -12.60 -3.30
N CYS A 497 3.68 -13.15 -2.30
CA CYS A 497 4.94 -12.59 -1.82
C CYS A 497 5.97 -12.46 -2.97
N ILE A 498 6.15 -13.53 -3.75
CA ILE A 498 7.11 -13.52 -4.87
C ILE A 498 6.70 -12.49 -5.92
N HIS A 499 5.43 -12.51 -6.32
CA HIS A 499 4.91 -11.59 -7.32
C HIS A 499 5.11 -10.13 -6.90
N CYS A 500 4.68 -9.78 -5.69
CA CYS A 500 4.81 -8.42 -5.15
C CYS A 500 6.28 -7.96 -5.06
N ILE A 501 7.21 -8.83 -4.66
CA ILE A 501 8.64 -8.50 -4.67
C ILE A 501 9.12 -8.21 -6.11
N ARG A 502 8.74 -9.03 -7.09
CA ARG A 502 9.12 -8.82 -8.49
C ARG A 502 8.57 -7.49 -9.01
N THR A 503 7.32 -7.15 -8.69
CA THR A 503 6.71 -5.87 -9.01
C THR A 503 7.49 -4.70 -8.39
N PHE A 504 7.89 -4.81 -7.12
CA PHE A 504 8.67 -3.77 -6.45
C PHE A 504 10.08 -3.65 -7.02
N ILE A 505 10.71 -4.76 -7.42
CA ILE A 505 11.98 -4.74 -8.14
C ILE A 505 11.84 -3.90 -9.42
N GLU A 506 10.81 -4.13 -10.24
CA GLU A 506 10.59 -3.33 -11.45
C GLU A 506 10.38 -1.84 -11.13
N ALA A 507 9.60 -1.52 -10.09
CA ALA A 507 9.42 -0.14 -9.64
C ALA A 507 10.75 0.55 -9.28
N THR A 508 11.69 -0.17 -8.64
CA THR A 508 13.03 0.37 -8.32
C THR A 508 13.91 0.57 -9.55
N VAL A 509 13.66 -0.16 -10.66
CA VAL A 509 14.43 -0.07 -11.90
C VAL A 509 13.88 1.02 -12.84
N ILE A 510 12.55 1.12 -13.01
CA ILE A 510 11.89 2.04 -13.95
C ILE A 510 12.16 3.52 -13.62
N GLN A 511 12.27 3.88 -12.34
CA GLN A 511 12.56 5.27 -11.93
C GLN A 511 13.91 5.80 -12.48
N GLN A 512 14.76 4.92 -13.02
CA GLN A 512 16.04 5.28 -13.62
C GLN A 512 15.95 5.56 -15.14
N SER A 513 15.01 4.94 -15.87
CA SER A 513 14.88 5.10 -17.33
C SER A 513 14.19 6.40 -17.74
N ASP A 514 13.21 6.89 -16.97
CA ASP A 514 12.44 8.11 -17.27
C ASP A 514 13.25 9.42 -17.21
N LYS A 515 14.51 9.37 -16.78
CA LYS A 515 15.39 10.54 -16.75
C LYS A 515 16.23 10.73 -18.01
N GLN A 516 16.29 9.74 -18.91
CA GLN A 516 16.90 9.98 -20.22
C GLN A 516 16.00 10.84 -21.12
N THR A 517 14.68 10.73 -20.98
CA THR A 517 13.69 11.52 -21.73
C THR A 517 13.46 12.93 -21.17
N SER A 518 13.50 13.13 -19.84
CA SER A 518 13.28 14.47 -19.24
C SER A 518 14.45 15.46 -19.40
N LYS A 519 15.67 14.97 -19.65
CA LYS A 519 16.82 15.84 -19.98
C LYS A 519 16.69 16.51 -21.37
N LEU A 520 15.96 15.90 -22.31
CA LEU A 520 15.71 16.47 -23.63
C LEU A 520 14.68 17.61 -23.62
N THR A 521 13.67 17.56 -22.74
CA THR A 521 12.66 18.62 -22.60
C THR A 521 13.15 19.82 -21.80
N THR A 522 14.07 19.62 -20.85
CA THR A 522 14.65 20.71 -20.04
C THR A 522 15.64 21.59 -20.84
N ASN A 523 16.34 21.00 -21.82
CA ASN A 523 17.21 21.76 -22.72
C ASN A 523 16.42 22.65 -23.71
N ASN A 524 15.24 22.23 -24.15
CA ASN A 524 14.38 23.07 -24.99
C ASN A 524 13.84 24.30 -24.24
N ASN A 525 13.58 24.19 -22.93
CA ASN A 525 13.14 25.33 -22.11
C ASN A 525 14.27 26.31 -21.75
N ARG A 526 15.53 25.89 -21.77
CA ARG A 526 16.68 26.81 -21.64
C ARG A 526 16.87 27.66 -22.91
N ASN A 527 16.62 27.08 -24.09
CA ASN A 527 16.70 27.82 -25.36
C ASN A 527 15.53 28.80 -25.56
N ILE A 528 14.34 28.53 -25.03
CA ILE A 528 13.19 29.46 -25.11
C ILE A 528 13.36 30.70 -24.21
N LYS A 529 14.11 30.59 -23.10
CA LYS A 529 14.41 31.75 -22.22
C LYS A 529 15.52 32.66 -22.77
N GLN A 530 16.38 32.18 -23.69
CA GLN A 530 17.36 33.03 -24.36
C GLN A 530 16.77 33.84 -25.53
N ILE A 531 15.70 33.34 -26.18
CA ILE A 531 15.08 34.02 -27.33
C ILE A 531 14.19 35.21 -26.91
N ARG A 532 13.65 35.24 -25.69
CA ARG A 532 12.83 36.38 -25.19
C ARG A 532 13.64 37.59 -24.71
N LYS A 533 14.98 37.56 -24.74
CA LYS A 533 15.83 38.67 -24.27
C LYS A 533 16.31 39.64 -25.36
N VAL A 534 15.89 39.46 -26.62
CA VAL A 534 16.35 40.30 -27.76
C VAL A 534 15.31 41.37 -28.19
N THR A 535 14.14 41.45 -27.57
CA THR A 535 13.15 42.50 -27.88
C THR A 535 12.77 43.30 -26.64
N SER A 536 13.68 44.16 -26.17
CA SER A 536 13.33 45.39 -25.43
C SER A 536 14.58 46.25 -25.22
N SER A 537 15.03 46.93 -26.27
CA SER A 537 15.98 48.04 -26.17
C SER A 537 15.23 49.34 -26.42
N ASN A 538 14.87 50.05 -25.34
CA ASN A 538 14.79 51.52 -25.29
C ASN A 538 14.46 51.96 -23.86
N SER A 539 15.49 52.38 -23.12
CA SER A 539 15.51 53.55 -22.22
C SER A 539 16.69 53.41 -21.25
N LEU A 540 17.56 54.42 -21.29
CA LEU A 540 18.73 54.56 -20.43
C LEU A 540 18.30 55.03 -19.04
N ASN A 541 18.80 54.40 -17.98
CA ASN A 541 19.57 55.09 -16.95
C ASN A 541 20.29 54.10 -16.02
N ASN A 542 21.59 54.39 -15.83
CA ASN A 542 22.51 53.73 -14.92
C ASN A 542 22.03 53.85 -13.47
N GLU A 543 22.12 52.76 -12.72
CA GLU A 543 22.94 52.60 -11.50
C GLU A 543 22.58 51.26 -10.83
N ASN A 544 23.50 50.30 -10.85
CA ASN A 544 23.79 49.32 -9.77
C ASN A 544 24.56 48.11 -10.31
N PHE A 545 25.88 48.27 -10.41
CA PHE A 545 26.85 47.17 -10.41
C PHE A 545 26.87 46.54 -9.02
N ASN A 546 25.97 45.57 -8.72
CA ASN A 546 26.18 44.56 -7.65
C ASN A 546 25.16 43.40 -7.59
N GLU A 547 24.26 43.23 -8.56
CA GLU A 547 23.26 42.13 -8.54
C GLU A 547 23.64 40.85 -9.34
N GLN A 548 24.76 40.84 -10.07
CA GLN A 548 25.14 39.67 -10.88
C GLN A 548 25.87 38.57 -10.08
N THR A 549 26.51 38.89 -8.96
CA THR A 549 27.23 37.91 -8.12
C THR A 549 26.31 37.19 -7.14
N ASN A 550 25.24 37.82 -6.63
CA ASN A 550 24.31 37.19 -5.69
C ASN A 550 23.29 36.24 -6.35
N ASN A 551 22.96 36.44 -7.63
CA ASN A 551 22.07 35.54 -8.37
C ASN A 551 22.78 34.26 -8.85
N GLN A 552 24.10 34.31 -9.11
CA GLN A 552 24.89 33.10 -9.39
C GLN A 552 25.04 32.23 -8.14
N ILE A 553 25.26 32.82 -6.96
CA ILE A 553 25.42 32.08 -5.70
C ILE A 553 24.09 31.47 -5.22
N LYS A 554 22.93 32.12 -5.45
CA LYS A 554 21.62 31.52 -5.15
C LYS A 554 21.24 30.38 -6.10
N GLN A 555 21.58 30.46 -7.39
CA GLN A 555 21.40 29.35 -8.32
C GLN A 555 22.36 28.19 -8.04
N SER A 556 23.60 28.48 -7.65
CA SER A 556 24.55 27.44 -7.25
C SER A 556 24.07 26.70 -6.00
N ARG A 557 23.59 27.43 -4.97
CA ARG A 557 23.08 26.81 -3.73
C ARG A 557 21.84 25.94 -3.94
N SER A 558 20.90 26.33 -4.80
CA SER A 558 19.74 25.47 -5.10
C SER A 558 20.11 24.23 -5.91
N ASP A 559 21.09 24.33 -6.82
CA ASP A 559 21.56 23.20 -7.61
C ASP A 559 22.31 22.16 -6.75
N TYR A 560 23.08 22.59 -5.73
CA TYR A 560 23.73 21.69 -4.78
C TYR A 560 22.71 20.94 -3.89
N ASP A 561 21.68 21.65 -3.39
CA ASP A 561 20.64 21.04 -2.54
C ASP A 561 19.78 20.01 -3.34
N ASP A 562 19.54 20.26 -4.63
CA ASP A 562 18.83 19.32 -5.52
C ASP A 562 19.69 18.10 -5.88
N ASP A 563 21.00 18.27 -6.10
CA ASP A 563 21.92 17.16 -6.38
C ASP A 563 22.10 16.23 -5.16
N ASP A 564 22.18 16.78 -3.94
CA ASP A 564 22.26 16.01 -2.69
C ASP A 564 20.96 15.23 -2.42
N MET A 565 19.80 15.87 -2.61
CA MET A 565 18.50 15.18 -2.53
C MET A 565 18.40 14.07 -3.58
N GLN A 566 18.87 14.33 -4.79
CA GLN A 566 18.83 13.36 -5.88
C GLN A 566 19.75 12.16 -5.63
N GLN A 567 20.87 12.37 -4.96
CA GLN A 567 21.79 11.32 -4.55
C GLN A 567 21.20 10.48 -3.39
N SER A 568 20.57 11.13 -2.41
CA SER A 568 19.84 10.47 -1.32
C SER A 568 18.76 9.52 -1.86
N ILE A 569 17.96 9.99 -2.83
CA ILE A 569 16.91 9.17 -3.47
C ILE A 569 17.51 7.94 -4.17
N LYS A 570 18.65 8.09 -4.87
CA LYS A 570 19.31 6.95 -5.54
C LYS A 570 19.81 5.91 -4.54
N GLN A 571 20.39 6.36 -3.44
CA GLN A 571 20.87 5.49 -2.36
C GLN A 571 19.71 4.72 -1.72
N GLU A 572 18.58 5.37 -1.51
CA GLU A 572 17.38 4.77 -0.94
C GLU A 572 16.77 3.68 -1.85
N TYR A 573 16.66 3.93 -3.16
CA TYR A 573 16.26 2.89 -4.10
C TYR A 573 17.29 1.75 -4.17
N GLN A 574 18.58 2.04 -3.99
CA GLN A 574 19.62 1.01 -3.94
C GLN A 574 19.45 0.14 -2.70
N SER A 575 19.22 0.72 -1.53
CA SER A 575 18.95 -0.05 -0.31
C SER A 575 17.67 -0.88 -0.43
N LEU A 576 16.61 -0.32 -1.02
CA LEU A 576 15.37 -1.07 -1.27
C LEU A 576 15.60 -2.28 -2.18
N ALA A 577 16.32 -2.11 -3.30
CA ALA A 577 16.61 -3.22 -4.21
C ALA A 577 17.43 -4.33 -3.54
N LEU A 578 18.40 -3.97 -2.69
CA LEU A 578 19.17 -4.93 -1.91
C LEU A 578 18.32 -5.63 -0.84
N GLN A 579 17.40 -4.91 -0.19
CA GLN A 579 16.45 -5.50 0.77
C GLN A 579 15.52 -6.50 0.07
N LEU A 580 14.93 -6.13 -1.07
CA LEU A 580 14.05 -7.01 -1.85
C LEU A 580 14.80 -8.27 -2.31
N LEU A 581 16.07 -8.14 -2.70
CA LEU A 581 16.94 -9.27 -3.03
C LEU A 581 17.13 -10.23 -1.85
N ASP A 582 17.32 -9.70 -0.64
CA ASP A 582 17.46 -10.51 0.57
C ASP A 582 16.15 -11.23 0.95
N LEU A 583 15.01 -10.56 0.77
CA LEU A 583 13.69 -11.18 0.93
C LEU A 583 13.47 -12.32 -0.08
N MET A 584 13.86 -12.14 -1.34
CA MET A 584 13.82 -13.21 -2.35
C MET A 584 14.66 -14.41 -1.94
N HIS A 585 15.88 -14.16 -1.45
CA HIS A 585 16.73 -15.24 -0.97
C HIS A 585 16.12 -15.96 0.23
N THR A 586 15.53 -15.22 1.18
CA THR A 586 14.85 -15.79 2.34
C THR A 586 13.70 -16.70 1.92
N LEU A 587 12.86 -16.28 0.96
CA LEU A 587 11.80 -17.12 0.41
C LEU A 587 12.36 -18.35 -0.30
N HIS A 588 13.46 -18.22 -1.05
CA HIS A 588 14.13 -19.33 -1.72
C HIS A 588 14.55 -20.42 -0.72
N MET A 589 15.20 -20.01 0.38
CA MET A 589 15.68 -20.91 1.43
C MET A 589 14.55 -21.58 2.23
N ARG A 590 13.36 -20.95 2.28
CA ARG A 590 12.19 -21.47 3.02
C ARG A 590 11.20 -22.24 2.15
N ALA A 591 11.29 -22.13 0.82
CA ALA A 591 10.33 -22.73 -0.12
C ALA A 591 10.09 -24.23 0.16
N ALA A 592 11.15 -25.02 0.30
CA ALA A 592 11.04 -26.45 0.56
C ALA A 592 10.40 -26.75 1.93
N GLN A 593 10.58 -25.89 2.94
CA GLN A 593 9.99 -26.06 4.27
C GLN A 593 8.49 -25.76 4.28
N ILE A 594 8.06 -24.73 3.54
CA ILE A 594 6.66 -24.31 3.45
C ILE A 594 5.81 -25.37 2.74
N TYR A 595 6.37 -26.04 1.72
CA TYR A 595 5.69 -27.09 0.97
C TYR A 595 5.93 -28.52 1.51
N LYS A 596 6.67 -28.68 2.61
CA LYS A 596 7.05 -30.00 3.20
C LYS A 596 5.95 -30.72 3.99
N GLN A 597 4.75 -30.15 4.10
CA GLN A 597 3.65 -30.72 4.90
C GLN A 597 2.86 -31.83 4.18
N ILE A 598 3.29 -32.28 3.00
CA ILE A 598 2.63 -33.32 2.20
C ILE A 598 3.66 -34.41 1.87
N PRO A 599 3.31 -35.72 1.93
CA PRO A 599 4.23 -36.80 1.54
C PRO A 599 4.78 -36.55 0.12
N ILE A 600 6.10 -36.70 -0.03
CA ILE A 600 6.89 -36.29 -1.20
C ILE A 600 6.53 -37.15 -2.41
N ASP A 601 5.49 -36.77 -3.14
CA ASP A 601 5.20 -37.24 -4.50
C ASP A 601 5.92 -36.36 -5.54
N GLN A 602 6.25 -36.93 -6.71
CA GLN A 602 6.89 -36.21 -7.83
C GLN A 602 6.14 -34.94 -8.28
N THR A 603 4.85 -34.83 -7.97
CA THR A 603 3.99 -33.67 -8.22
C THR A 603 4.42 -32.43 -7.42
N ILE A 604 5.01 -32.60 -6.23
CA ILE A 604 5.45 -31.50 -5.36
C ILE A 604 6.76 -30.87 -5.87
N SER A 605 7.67 -31.68 -6.44
CA SER A 605 8.92 -31.16 -7.05
C SER A 605 8.60 -30.18 -8.18
N ASN A 606 7.70 -30.59 -9.09
CA ASN A 606 7.25 -29.74 -10.18
C ASN A 606 6.59 -28.45 -9.66
N ALA A 607 5.72 -28.55 -8.65
CA ALA A 607 5.09 -27.37 -8.04
C ALA A 607 6.13 -26.43 -7.41
N LEU A 608 7.12 -26.95 -6.69
CA LEU A 608 8.21 -26.18 -6.09
C LEU A 608 9.03 -25.44 -7.15
N TRP A 609 9.40 -26.11 -8.25
CA TRP A 609 10.13 -25.46 -9.33
C TRP A 609 9.31 -24.33 -9.96
N TYR A 610 8.10 -24.62 -10.45
CA TYR A 610 7.33 -23.66 -11.23
C TYR A 610 6.71 -22.52 -10.40
N LYS A 611 6.26 -22.80 -9.17
CA LYS A 611 5.60 -21.81 -8.31
C LYS A 611 6.58 -21.05 -7.40
N CYS A 612 7.73 -21.66 -7.06
CA CYS A 612 8.64 -21.10 -6.05
C CYS A 612 10.00 -20.74 -6.64
N TRP A 613 10.82 -21.74 -6.98
CA TRP A 613 12.23 -21.51 -7.29
C TRP A 613 12.44 -20.77 -8.61
N CYS A 614 11.76 -21.16 -9.68
CA CYS A 614 11.93 -20.52 -10.99
C CYS A 614 11.55 -19.02 -10.95
N PRO A 615 10.37 -18.60 -10.43
CA PRO A 615 10.02 -17.18 -10.31
C PRO A 615 10.99 -16.37 -9.44
N ILE A 616 11.50 -16.95 -8.35
CA ILE A 616 12.48 -16.28 -7.49
C ILE A 616 13.80 -16.09 -8.23
N LEU A 617 14.31 -17.13 -8.89
CA LEU A 617 15.54 -17.06 -9.68
C LEU A 617 15.42 -16.02 -10.79
N GLN A 618 14.28 -15.96 -11.49
CA GLN A 618 13.99 -14.91 -12.49
C GLN A 618 14.01 -13.50 -11.89
N GLY A 619 13.50 -13.30 -10.68
CA GLY A 619 13.59 -12.02 -9.98
C GLY A 619 15.01 -11.63 -9.60
N ILE A 620 15.84 -12.60 -9.17
CA ILE A 620 17.25 -12.37 -8.87
C ILE A 620 18.02 -12.05 -10.16
N THR A 621 17.79 -12.79 -11.26
CA THR A 621 18.45 -12.51 -12.54
C THR A 621 18.07 -11.15 -13.10
N ARG A 622 16.84 -10.68 -12.86
CA ARG A 622 16.42 -9.32 -13.23
C ARG A 622 17.29 -8.24 -12.59
N LEU A 623 17.70 -8.43 -11.33
CA LEU A 623 18.62 -7.54 -10.62
C LEU A 623 20.09 -7.70 -11.05
N CYS A 624 20.48 -8.84 -11.63
CA CYS A 624 21.80 -8.98 -12.26
C CYS A 624 21.96 -8.05 -13.48
N CYS A 625 20.86 -7.56 -14.07
CA CYS A 625 20.86 -6.58 -15.16
C CYS A 625 20.60 -5.14 -14.68
N ASP A 626 20.64 -4.85 -13.38
CA ASP A 626 20.40 -3.51 -12.83
C ASP A 626 21.50 -2.50 -13.23
N SER A 627 21.19 -1.21 -13.36
CA SER A 627 22.22 -0.20 -13.70
C SER A 627 23.26 0.00 -12.59
N ARG A 628 22.91 -0.29 -11.34
CA ARG A 628 23.75 -0.07 -10.14
C ARG A 628 24.66 -1.27 -9.89
N ARG A 629 25.99 -1.03 -9.92
CA ARG A 629 27.02 -2.07 -9.71
C ARG A 629 26.85 -2.85 -8.40
N ALA A 630 26.53 -2.17 -7.30
CA ALA A 630 26.34 -2.79 -5.99
C ALA A 630 25.18 -3.81 -5.98
N VAL A 631 24.07 -3.47 -6.66
CA VAL A 631 22.90 -4.34 -6.80
C VAL A 631 23.26 -5.54 -7.66
N ARG A 632 23.86 -5.34 -8.84
CA ARG A 632 24.28 -6.44 -9.72
C ARG A 632 25.23 -7.42 -9.05
N SER A 633 26.27 -6.91 -8.38
CA SER A 633 27.29 -7.74 -7.72
C SER A 633 26.68 -8.59 -6.61
N SER A 634 25.78 -8.01 -5.81
CA SER A 634 25.05 -8.72 -4.77
C SER A 634 24.09 -9.76 -5.37
N ALA A 635 23.28 -9.38 -6.36
CA ALA A 635 22.33 -10.27 -7.03
C ALA A 635 23.02 -11.49 -7.63
N LEU A 636 24.19 -11.31 -8.25
CA LEU A 636 24.98 -12.41 -8.78
C LEU A 636 25.52 -13.34 -7.69
N GLY A 637 25.95 -12.79 -6.56
CA GLY A 637 26.34 -13.58 -5.39
C GLY A 637 25.18 -14.43 -4.87
N TYR A 638 23.98 -13.86 -4.75
CA TYR A 638 22.78 -14.59 -4.35
C TYR A 638 22.33 -15.62 -5.40
N LEU A 639 22.39 -15.29 -6.70
CA LEU A 639 22.06 -16.22 -7.77
C LEU A 639 22.94 -17.46 -7.72
N GLN A 640 24.26 -17.26 -7.60
CA GLN A 640 25.22 -18.35 -7.47
C GLN A 640 24.95 -19.20 -6.23
N ARG A 641 24.64 -18.59 -5.08
CA ARG A 641 24.27 -19.36 -3.88
C ARG A 641 22.99 -20.14 -4.11
N CYS A 642 21.95 -19.49 -4.64
CA CYS A 642 20.64 -20.12 -4.84
C CYS A 642 20.75 -21.33 -5.77
N VAL A 643 21.29 -21.17 -6.98
CA VAL A 643 21.34 -22.26 -7.96
C VAL A 643 22.24 -23.42 -7.52
N LEU A 644 23.30 -23.15 -6.75
CA LEU A 644 24.24 -24.16 -6.26
C LEU A 644 23.83 -24.79 -4.92
N LEU A 645 22.65 -24.47 -4.38
CA LEU A 645 22.19 -25.06 -3.13
C LEU A 645 22.00 -26.58 -3.26
N PRO A 646 22.40 -27.35 -2.23
CA PRO A 646 22.17 -28.80 -2.20
C PRO A 646 20.72 -29.21 -2.46
N GLU A 647 19.74 -28.44 -1.97
CA GLU A 647 18.31 -28.74 -2.11
C GLU A 647 17.81 -28.76 -3.56
N LEU A 648 18.46 -28.02 -4.48
CA LEU A 648 18.13 -28.05 -5.91
C LEU A 648 18.65 -29.28 -6.65
N HIS A 649 19.49 -30.12 -6.02
CA HIS A 649 19.88 -31.40 -6.64
C HIS A 649 18.71 -32.39 -6.74
N ILE A 650 17.58 -32.11 -6.07
CA ILE A 650 16.33 -32.86 -6.19
C ILE A 650 15.68 -32.65 -7.55
N LEU A 651 16.03 -31.59 -8.28
CA LEU A 651 15.46 -31.28 -9.60
C LEU A 651 15.71 -32.41 -10.61
N SER A 652 14.66 -32.73 -11.36
CA SER A 652 14.68 -33.63 -12.51
C SER A 652 15.51 -33.05 -13.67
N PRO A 653 15.93 -33.89 -14.64
CA PRO A 653 16.64 -33.41 -15.82
C PRO A 653 15.90 -32.30 -16.58
N ILE A 654 14.57 -32.39 -16.70
CA ILE A 654 13.73 -31.39 -17.40
C ILE A 654 13.69 -30.06 -16.63
N GLU A 655 13.65 -30.10 -15.30
CA GLU A 655 13.72 -28.88 -14.48
C GLU A 655 15.11 -28.23 -14.59
N TRP A 656 16.19 -29.02 -14.67
CA TRP A 656 17.53 -28.50 -14.94
C TRP A 656 17.64 -27.86 -16.34
N GLU A 657 17.05 -28.46 -17.38
CA GLU A 657 16.90 -27.80 -18.68
C GLU A 657 16.16 -26.47 -18.56
N SER A 658 15.07 -26.44 -17.78
CA SER A 658 14.34 -25.20 -17.51
C SER A 658 15.17 -24.13 -16.78
N VAL A 659 16.18 -24.48 -15.98
CA VAL A 659 17.13 -23.50 -15.40
C VAL A 659 17.90 -22.79 -16.52
N PHE A 660 18.33 -23.51 -17.56
CA PHE A 660 19.01 -22.91 -18.70
C PHE A 660 18.05 -22.03 -19.51
N ASP A 661 16.92 -22.59 -19.91
CA ASP A 661 15.98 -21.92 -20.83
C ASP A 661 15.27 -20.71 -20.20
N LYS A 662 14.88 -20.78 -18.92
CA LYS A 662 14.08 -19.73 -18.26
C LYS A 662 14.88 -18.75 -17.40
N VAL A 663 16.11 -19.09 -17.02
CA VAL A 663 16.91 -18.29 -16.05
C VAL A 663 18.24 -17.84 -16.65
N LEU A 664 19.09 -18.78 -17.10
CA LEU A 664 20.46 -18.45 -17.51
C LEU A 664 20.55 -17.86 -18.93
N PHE A 665 19.91 -18.46 -19.93
CA PHE A 665 19.92 -17.96 -21.30
C PHE A 665 19.26 -16.58 -21.43
N PRO A 666 18.09 -16.31 -20.82
CA PRO A 666 17.51 -14.96 -20.83
C PRO A 666 18.41 -13.92 -20.15
N LEU A 667 19.05 -14.28 -19.03
CA LEU A 667 20.01 -13.40 -18.35
C LEU A 667 21.20 -13.05 -19.26
N LEU A 668 21.81 -14.05 -19.89
CA LEU A 668 22.93 -13.85 -20.81
C LEU A 668 22.49 -12.97 -21.98
N LEU A 669 21.36 -13.29 -22.60
CA LEU A 669 20.81 -12.50 -23.70
C LEU A 669 20.57 -11.04 -23.28
N LYS A 670 20.03 -10.78 -22.09
CA LYS A 670 19.82 -9.41 -21.63
C LYS A 670 21.13 -8.65 -21.41
N LEU A 671 22.14 -9.30 -20.85
CA LEU A 671 23.46 -8.70 -20.65
C LEU A 671 24.18 -8.40 -21.97
N LEU A 672 23.83 -9.11 -23.06
CA LEU A 672 24.25 -8.80 -24.43
C LEU A 672 23.54 -7.54 -24.97
N GLU A 673 22.25 -7.35 -24.70
CA GLU A 673 21.51 -6.17 -25.21
C GLU A 673 21.96 -4.85 -24.56
N THR A 674 22.45 -4.89 -23.32
CA THR A 674 22.84 -3.70 -22.53
C THR A 674 24.03 -2.92 -23.12
N ILE A 675 24.69 -3.43 -24.16
CA ILE A 675 25.89 -2.85 -24.81
C ILE A 675 25.66 -1.41 -25.33
N ASN A 676 24.42 -1.01 -25.64
CA ASN A 676 24.14 0.24 -26.36
C ASN A 676 23.97 1.52 -25.51
N ILE A 677 24.11 1.46 -24.17
CA ILE A 677 23.87 2.62 -23.30
C ILE A 677 25.14 2.98 -22.50
N ASN A 678 26.07 3.71 -23.15
CA ASN A 678 27.25 4.38 -22.55
C ASN A 678 28.08 3.52 -21.56
N ASP A 679 28.51 2.34 -22.02
CA ASP A 679 28.87 1.19 -21.17
C ASP A 679 30.37 1.08 -20.79
N HIS A 680 31.25 1.98 -21.24
CA HIS A 680 32.71 1.82 -21.08
C HIS A 680 33.27 2.05 -19.66
N ILE A 681 32.45 2.39 -18.66
CA ILE A 681 32.93 2.77 -17.31
C ILE A 681 32.28 1.95 -16.17
N TYR A 682 31.23 1.16 -16.43
CA TYR A 682 30.32 0.68 -15.36
C TYR A 682 30.31 -0.83 -15.11
N GLY A 683 31.46 -1.53 -14.99
CA GLY A 683 31.56 -2.85 -14.33
C GLY A 683 30.57 -3.94 -14.77
N ILE A 684 29.95 -3.82 -15.94
CA ILE A 684 29.03 -4.80 -16.52
C ILE A 684 29.82 -5.97 -17.13
N GLU A 685 31.04 -5.70 -17.58
CA GLU A 685 31.99 -6.70 -18.06
C GLU A 685 32.30 -7.72 -16.96
N GLU A 686 32.56 -7.25 -15.72
CA GLU A 686 32.74 -8.12 -14.55
C GLU A 686 31.49 -9.00 -14.33
N THR A 687 30.30 -8.43 -14.47
CA THR A 687 29.04 -9.18 -14.40
C THR A 687 28.95 -10.23 -15.52
N ARG A 688 29.30 -9.87 -16.77
CA ARG A 688 29.32 -10.77 -17.93
C ARG A 688 30.26 -11.96 -17.72
N VAL A 689 31.49 -11.72 -17.26
CA VAL A 689 32.49 -12.75 -16.94
C VAL A 689 31.96 -13.71 -15.88
N ARG A 690 31.43 -13.18 -14.78
CA ARG A 690 30.97 -14.03 -13.67
C ARG A 690 29.71 -14.83 -14.02
N VAL A 691 28.80 -14.29 -14.85
CA VAL A 691 27.62 -15.03 -15.34
C VAL A 691 28.01 -16.12 -16.33
N SER A 692 28.97 -15.87 -17.24
CA SER A 692 29.44 -16.90 -18.17
C SER A 692 30.16 -18.04 -17.45
N GLN A 693 30.98 -17.73 -16.44
CA GLN A 693 31.59 -18.74 -15.56
C GLN A 693 30.54 -19.54 -14.77
N LEU A 694 29.49 -18.88 -14.28
CA LEU A 694 28.38 -19.53 -13.58
C LEU A 694 27.64 -20.52 -14.50
N LEU A 695 27.34 -20.11 -15.75
CA LEU A 695 26.76 -21.00 -16.77
C LEU A 695 27.60 -22.27 -16.96
N CYS A 696 28.90 -22.11 -17.19
CA CYS A 696 29.82 -23.23 -17.41
C CYS A 696 29.85 -24.15 -16.18
N ARG A 697 29.91 -23.57 -14.98
CA ARG A 697 29.93 -24.33 -13.73
C ARG A 697 28.66 -25.15 -13.52
N ILE A 698 27.49 -24.55 -13.72
CA ILE A 698 26.20 -25.25 -13.57
C ILE A 698 26.08 -26.37 -14.61
N PHE A 699 26.45 -26.11 -15.86
CA PHE A 699 26.45 -27.11 -16.93
C PHE A 699 27.32 -28.32 -16.57
N LEU A 700 28.54 -28.08 -16.08
CA LEU A 700 29.45 -29.17 -15.69
C LEU A 700 28.99 -29.93 -14.46
N GLN A 701 28.46 -29.24 -13.45
CA GLN A 701 27.97 -29.88 -12.22
C GLN A 701 26.78 -30.82 -12.49
N HIS A 702 25.93 -30.48 -13.47
CA HIS A 702 24.73 -31.25 -13.82
C HIS A 702 24.81 -31.92 -15.20
N LEU A 703 26.03 -32.15 -15.71
CA LEU A 703 26.25 -32.77 -17.02
C LEU A 703 25.58 -34.15 -17.13
N THR A 704 25.75 -35.01 -16.11
CA THR A 704 25.21 -36.38 -16.13
C THR A 704 23.68 -36.42 -16.24
N PRO A 705 22.90 -35.67 -15.43
CA PRO A 705 21.46 -35.52 -15.65
C PRO A 705 21.10 -34.98 -17.03
N LEU A 706 21.80 -33.94 -17.51
CA LEU A 706 21.49 -33.30 -18.79
C LEU A 706 21.71 -34.22 -19.99
N LEU A 707 22.69 -35.13 -19.91
CA LEU A 707 22.95 -36.13 -20.96
C LEU A 707 21.77 -37.09 -21.19
N THR A 708 20.88 -37.23 -20.21
CA THR A 708 19.68 -38.08 -20.35
C THR A 708 18.59 -37.43 -21.20
N LEU A 709 18.71 -36.13 -21.51
CA LEU A 709 17.71 -35.38 -22.25
C LEU A 709 17.89 -35.51 -23.77
N PRO A 710 16.79 -35.64 -24.54
CA PRO A 710 16.85 -35.61 -26.01
C PRO A 710 17.28 -34.24 -26.55
N THR A 711 17.14 -33.18 -25.76
CA THR A 711 17.47 -31.79 -26.08
C THR A 711 18.90 -31.40 -25.72
N PHE A 712 19.71 -32.31 -25.17
CA PHE A 712 21.09 -32.03 -24.73
C PHE A 712 21.92 -31.31 -25.80
N THR A 713 21.89 -31.79 -27.05
CA THR A 713 22.62 -31.18 -28.17
C THR A 713 22.19 -29.73 -28.39
N LYS A 714 20.90 -29.41 -28.25
CA LYS A 714 20.40 -28.03 -28.39
C LYS A 714 20.94 -27.13 -27.28
N ILE A 715 20.96 -27.61 -26.02
CA ILE A 715 21.50 -26.87 -24.88
C ILE A 715 22.99 -26.58 -25.10
N TRP A 716 23.77 -27.60 -25.47
CA TRP A 716 25.20 -27.45 -25.74
C TRP A 716 25.50 -26.46 -26.87
N LEU A 717 24.80 -26.57 -28.00
CA LEU A 717 24.98 -25.64 -29.13
C LEU A 717 24.58 -24.21 -28.75
N THR A 718 23.55 -24.05 -27.92
CA THR A 718 23.13 -22.74 -27.42
C THR A 718 24.20 -22.14 -26.49
N ILE A 719 24.83 -22.95 -25.63
CA ILE A 719 25.99 -22.52 -24.82
C ILE A 719 27.13 -22.07 -25.73
N LEU A 720 27.47 -22.83 -26.78
CA LEU A 720 28.50 -22.43 -27.75
C LEU A 720 28.15 -21.12 -28.47
N ASP A 721 26.89 -20.92 -28.86
CA ASP A 721 26.43 -19.67 -29.47
C ASP A 721 26.60 -18.47 -28.51
N PHE A 722 26.35 -18.67 -27.21
CA PHE A 722 26.63 -17.64 -26.20
C PHE A 722 28.14 -17.41 -26.02
N MET A 723 28.97 -18.46 -25.97
CA MET A 723 30.43 -18.30 -25.87
C MET A 723 30.99 -17.53 -27.07
N ASP A 724 30.50 -17.83 -28.28
CA ASP A 724 30.86 -17.11 -29.50
C ASP A 724 30.47 -15.62 -29.39
N LYS A 725 29.20 -15.34 -29.06
CA LYS A 725 28.72 -13.96 -28.88
C LYS A 725 29.52 -13.20 -27.82
N TYR A 726 29.78 -13.79 -26.66
CA TYR A 726 30.52 -13.15 -25.57
C TYR A 726 32.01 -12.94 -25.90
N SER A 727 32.60 -13.80 -26.74
CA SER A 727 33.98 -13.63 -27.21
C SER A 727 34.17 -12.43 -28.15
N LYS A 728 33.08 -11.95 -28.76
CA LYS A 728 33.06 -10.90 -29.81
C LYS A 728 32.67 -9.50 -29.31
N ILE A 729 32.41 -9.30 -28.00
CA ILE A 729 31.86 -8.04 -27.43
C ILE A 729 32.91 -6.91 -27.26
N ASP A 730 34.18 -7.14 -27.59
CA ASP A 730 35.34 -6.22 -27.66
C ASP A 730 35.38 -4.90 -26.85
N GLN A 731 36.34 -4.87 -25.93
CA GLN A 731 37.34 -3.79 -25.70
C GLN A 731 38.47 -4.20 -24.72
N THR A 732 38.35 -5.34 -24.05
CA THR A 732 39.28 -5.85 -23.01
C THR A 732 39.48 -7.37 -23.16
N ASP A 733 40.73 -7.84 -23.04
CA ASP A 733 41.10 -9.26 -23.19
C ASP A 733 40.51 -10.18 -22.08
N MET A 734 40.00 -9.59 -20.99
CA MET A 734 39.52 -10.31 -19.80
C MET A 734 38.34 -11.24 -20.09
N LEU A 735 37.29 -10.74 -20.77
CA LEU A 735 36.10 -11.54 -21.06
C LEU A 735 36.41 -12.66 -22.05
N ARG A 736 37.18 -12.33 -23.10
CA ARG A 736 37.58 -13.29 -24.14
C ARG A 736 38.44 -14.41 -23.55
N GLU A 737 39.39 -14.09 -22.69
CA GLU A 737 40.25 -15.09 -22.03
C GLU A 737 39.45 -15.95 -21.05
N SER A 738 38.55 -15.36 -20.25
CA SER A 738 37.70 -16.14 -19.34
C SER A 738 36.77 -17.10 -20.10
N VAL A 739 36.21 -16.69 -21.24
CA VAL A 739 35.38 -17.54 -22.09
C VAL A 739 36.22 -18.69 -22.67
N ARG A 740 37.43 -18.39 -23.16
CA ARG A 740 38.36 -19.39 -23.69
C ARG A 740 38.71 -20.45 -22.66
N GLU A 741 39.09 -20.03 -21.45
CA GLU A 741 39.48 -20.93 -20.37
C GLU A 741 38.29 -21.76 -19.86
N SER A 742 37.10 -21.16 -19.74
CA SER A 742 35.90 -21.91 -19.36
C SER A 742 35.53 -22.96 -20.41
N LEU A 743 35.69 -22.64 -21.70
CA LEU A 743 35.45 -23.57 -22.80
C LEU A 743 36.47 -24.72 -22.81
N LYS A 744 37.76 -24.47 -22.57
CA LYS A 744 38.77 -25.53 -22.41
C LYS A 744 38.37 -26.53 -21.33
N ASN A 745 37.99 -26.02 -20.15
CA ASN A 745 37.57 -26.84 -19.03
C ASN A 745 36.31 -27.65 -19.35
N MET A 746 35.32 -27.05 -20.04
CA MET A 746 34.13 -27.79 -20.46
C MET A 746 34.43 -28.92 -21.44
N LEU A 747 35.24 -28.64 -22.47
CA LEU A 747 35.63 -29.65 -23.46
C LEU A 747 36.39 -30.81 -22.85
N LEU A 748 37.30 -30.52 -21.91
CA LEU A 748 38.07 -31.54 -21.21
C LEU A 748 37.15 -32.48 -20.41
N VAL A 749 36.20 -31.93 -19.64
CA VAL A 749 35.25 -32.71 -18.85
C VAL A 749 34.25 -33.48 -19.73
N MET A 750 33.81 -32.90 -20.84
CA MET A 750 32.96 -33.59 -21.82
C MET A 750 33.70 -34.74 -22.52
N ASN A 751 35.00 -34.60 -22.76
CA ASN A 751 35.81 -35.67 -23.31
C ASN A 751 36.02 -36.82 -22.32
N THR A 752 36.28 -36.52 -21.04
CA THR A 752 36.43 -37.56 -20.00
C THR A 752 35.13 -38.31 -19.72
N THR A 753 33.97 -37.73 -20.05
CA THR A 753 32.66 -38.40 -20.00
C THR A 753 32.33 -39.21 -21.25
N GLY A 754 33.22 -39.25 -22.25
CA GLY A 754 33.07 -40.09 -23.45
C GLY A 754 32.14 -39.50 -24.52
N LEU A 755 31.90 -38.19 -24.51
CA LEU A 755 31.02 -37.52 -25.48
C LEU A 755 31.68 -37.20 -26.81
N PHE A 756 33.01 -37.31 -26.90
CA PHE A 756 33.78 -36.97 -28.09
C PHE A 756 34.55 -38.17 -28.60
N ASP A 757 33.98 -38.81 -29.63
CA ASP A 757 34.69 -39.75 -30.51
C ASP A 757 34.74 -39.17 -31.93
N ASP A 758 35.73 -39.56 -32.73
CA ASP A 758 35.93 -39.07 -34.11
C ASP A 758 34.74 -39.31 -35.05
N ASN A 759 33.83 -40.23 -34.70
CA ASN A 759 32.65 -40.59 -35.49
C ASN A 759 31.31 -40.04 -34.96
N GLN A 760 31.31 -39.30 -33.84
CA GLN A 760 30.05 -38.75 -33.31
C GLN A 760 29.70 -37.40 -33.97
N PRO A 761 28.44 -37.18 -34.36
CA PRO A 761 28.01 -35.94 -35.02
C PRO A 761 28.21 -34.71 -34.12
N LEU A 762 28.09 -34.88 -32.80
CA LEU A 762 28.33 -33.83 -31.81
C LEU A 762 29.79 -33.35 -31.85
N THR A 763 30.76 -34.25 -32.00
CA THR A 763 32.20 -33.93 -32.10
C THR A 763 32.49 -33.04 -33.30
N VAL A 764 31.97 -33.41 -34.48
CA VAL A 764 32.19 -32.68 -35.73
C VAL A 764 31.61 -31.27 -35.63
N ILE A 765 30.33 -31.15 -35.22
CA ILE A 765 29.65 -29.85 -35.10
C ILE A 765 30.33 -28.97 -34.05
N THR A 766 30.75 -29.55 -32.91
CA THR A 766 31.44 -28.81 -31.84
C THR A 766 32.79 -28.28 -32.32
N LYS A 767 33.58 -29.12 -33.00
CA LYS A 767 34.88 -28.76 -33.56
C LYS A 767 34.78 -27.63 -34.57
N ASP A 768 33.82 -27.72 -35.50
CA ASP A 768 33.58 -26.69 -36.52
C ASP A 768 33.16 -25.36 -35.89
N ARG A 769 32.25 -25.41 -34.90
CA ARG A 769 31.78 -24.20 -34.20
C ARG A 769 32.91 -23.50 -33.45
N ILE A 770 33.76 -24.24 -32.75
CA ILE A 770 34.87 -23.67 -31.95
C ILE A 770 35.95 -23.08 -32.86
N HIS A 771 36.25 -23.73 -33.99
CA HIS A 771 37.22 -23.23 -34.95
C HIS A 771 36.87 -21.82 -35.45
N ASN A 772 35.57 -21.50 -35.55
CA ASN A 772 35.10 -20.19 -36.01
C ASN A 772 35.44 -19.01 -35.07
N PHE A 773 35.58 -19.22 -33.76
CA PHE A 773 35.84 -18.12 -32.81
C PHE A 773 37.09 -18.29 -31.93
N PHE A 774 37.63 -19.51 -31.79
CA PHE A 774 38.95 -19.77 -31.22
C PHE A 774 39.73 -20.79 -32.07
N PRO A 775 40.36 -20.37 -33.17
CA PRO A 775 41.17 -21.26 -34.00
C PRO A 775 42.35 -21.82 -33.19
N GLY A 776 42.62 -23.14 -33.31
CA GLY A 776 43.70 -23.81 -32.59
C GLY A 776 43.33 -24.36 -31.21
N LEU A 777 42.16 -23.99 -30.65
CA LEU A 777 41.77 -24.38 -29.29
C LEU A 777 41.51 -25.89 -29.17
N TRP A 778 40.90 -26.49 -30.20
CA TRP A 778 40.63 -27.92 -30.23
C TRP A 778 41.92 -28.73 -30.19
N GLU A 779 42.91 -28.34 -31.00
CA GLU A 779 44.23 -28.99 -30.99
C GLU A 779 44.96 -28.76 -29.66
N GLU A 780 44.85 -27.58 -29.06
CA GLU A 780 45.46 -27.25 -27.77
C GLU A 780 44.93 -28.12 -26.61
N VAL A 781 43.61 -28.33 -26.54
CA VAL A 781 42.98 -29.12 -25.45
C VAL A 781 43.29 -30.61 -25.56
N PHE A 782 43.32 -31.15 -26.78
CA PHE A 782 43.46 -32.60 -27.00
C PHE A 782 44.89 -33.05 -27.37
N LYS A 783 45.86 -32.13 -27.54
CA LYS A 783 47.29 -32.44 -27.70
C LYS A 783 48.11 -32.06 -26.46
N ILE A 784 47.89 -32.76 -25.35
CA ILE A 784 48.94 -32.97 -24.35
C ILE A 784 49.08 -34.48 -24.12
N SER A 785 49.98 -35.10 -24.88
CA SER A 785 50.56 -36.41 -24.60
C SER A 785 51.94 -36.50 -25.25
N THR A 786 52.93 -35.91 -24.60
CA THR A 786 54.32 -36.42 -24.58
C THR A 786 54.99 -35.90 -23.30
N PRO A 787 55.57 -36.76 -22.43
CA PRO A 787 56.35 -36.31 -21.28
C PRO A 787 57.61 -35.56 -21.72
N PRO A 788 58.17 -34.64 -20.90
CA PRO A 788 59.36 -33.90 -21.27
C PRO A 788 60.56 -34.85 -21.38
N GLN A 789 61.24 -34.80 -22.54
CA GLN A 789 62.53 -35.45 -22.70
C GLN A 789 63.56 -34.81 -21.77
N VAL A 790 64.21 -35.64 -20.96
CA VAL A 790 65.42 -35.29 -20.20
C VAL A 790 66.52 -34.92 -21.20
N PRO A 791 67.22 -33.78 -21.04
CA PRO A 791 68.31 -33.42 -21.95
C PRO A 791 69.51 -34.34 -21.72
N SER A 792 69.93 -35.03 -22.77
CA SER A 792 71.17 -35.79 -22.87
C SER A 792 72.39 -34.86 -22.70
N PRO A 793 73.45 -35.28 -21.99
CA PRO A 793 74.60 -34.43 -21.70
C PRO A 793 75.54 -34.31 -22.90
N THR A 794 76.11 -33.12 -23.02
CA THR A 794 77.15 -32.71 -23.97
C THR A 794 78.42 -33.55 -23.79
N VAL A 795 78.99 -33.99 -24.91
CA VAL A 795 80.28 -34.66 -24.99
C VAL A 795 81.39 -33.63 -24.75
N GLU A 796 82.17 -33.81 -23.68
CA GLU A 796 83.50 -33.23 -23.55
C GLU A 796 84.51 -34.34 -23.20
N SER A 797 85.57 -34.38 -24.00
CA SER A 797 86.60 -35.41 -24.06
C SER A 797 87.68 -35.22 -22.99
N VAL A 798 87.88 -36.19 -22.08
CA VAL A 798 89.17 -36.39 -21.39
C VAL A 798 89.43 -37.89 -21.11
N VAL A 799 90.41 -38.43 -21.84
CA VAL A 799 91.52 -39.35 -21.48
C VAL A 799 91.34 -40.35 -20.30
N LEU A 800 91.46 -41.64 -20.64
CA LEU A 800 91.74 -42.86 -19.84
C LEU A 800 92.91 -42.72 -18.83
N PRO A 801 93.01 -43.51 -17.73
CA PRO A 801 93.15 -44.96 -17.86
C PRO A 801 92.66 -45.91 -16.70
N THR A 802 92.37 -47.15 -17.13
CA THR A 802 92.72 -48.47 -16.52
C THR A 802 92.02 -49.06 -15.27
N THR A 803 91.82 -50.39 -15.40
CA THR A 803 91.74 -51.50 -14.40
C THR A 803 90.45 -51.61 -13.57
N SER A 804 89.53 -52.55 -13.89
CA SER A 804 89.52 -54.01 -13.63
C SER A 804 89.08 -54.40 -12.22
N GLY A 805 88.08 -55.29 -12.10
CA GLY A 805 87.97 -56.20 -10.97
C GLY A 805 86.58 -56.39 -10.37
N ASP A 806 86.03 -57.57 -10.64
CA ASP A 806 84.93 -58.28 -9.99
C ASP A 806 84.81 -58.13 -8.45
N SER A 807 83.59 -58.25 -7.94
CA SER A 807 83.18 -59.21 -6.88
C SER A 807 81.80 -58.82 -6.31
N ASN A 808 80.75 -59.61 -6.55
CA ASN A 808 80.28 -60.77 -5.78
C ASN A 808 79.48 -60.46 -4.49
N THR A 809 78.15 -60.67 -4.61
CA THR A 809 77.30 -61.50 -3.69
C THR A 809 76.94 -60.93 -2.30
N PRO A 810 75.94 -61.49 -1.57
CA PRO A 810 74.61 -60.88 -1.49
C PRO A 810 74.03 -60.90 -0.05
N SER A 811 72.71 -60.71 0.04
CA SER A 811 71.77 -61.30 1.02
C SER A 811 71.44 -60.58 2.33
N ASN A 812 70.11 -60.53 2.56
CA ASN A 812 69.35 -60.50 3.81
C ASN A 812 69.45 -59.20 4.64
N GLU A 813 68.41 -58.72 5.33
CA GLU A 813 67.31 -59.41 5.99
C GLU A 813 66.18 -58.39 6.34
N SER A 814 64.95 -58.84 6.19
CA SER A 814 63.75 -58.66 7.02
C SER A 814 63.58 -57.49 8.03
N THR A 815 62.33 -56.99 7.98
CA THR A 815 61.37 -56.75 9.09
C THR A 815 61.18 -55.37 9.74
N THR A 816 59.87 -55.00 9.75
CA THR A 816 59.10 -54.23 10.74
C THR A 816 59.37 -52.71 10.83
N SER A 817 58.40 -51.82 10.99
CA SER A 817 57.09 -51.90 11.64
C SER A 817 56.14 -50.78 11.17
N LEU A 818 54.84 -51.07 11.30
CA LEU A 818 53.70 -50.13 11.34
C LEU A 818 53.94 -48.90 12.24
N VAL A 819 53.22 -47.80 11.98
CA VAL A 819 52.15 -47.25 12.85
C VAL A 819 51.46 -46.06 12.17
N SER A 820 50.12 -46.13 12.20
CA SER A 820 49.05 -45.11 12.01
C SER A 820 48.99 -44.31 10.70
#